data_AF-A0A955U4X3-F1
#
_entry.id   AF-A0A955U4X3-F1
#
_cell.length_a   1.000
_cell.length_b   1.000
_cell.length_c   1.000
_cell.angle_alpha   90.00
_cell.angle_beta   90.00
_cell.angle_gamma   90.00
#
_symmetry.space_group_name_H-M   'P 1'
#
loop_
_entity.id
_entity.type
_entity.pdbx_description
1 polymer ?
#
loop_
_entity_poly.entity_id
_entity_poly.type
_entity_poly.pdbx_seq_one_letter_code
_entity_poly.pdbx_strand_id
1 'polypeptide(L)'
;MAKLEWSFDLPAGLEEVWRVVSDTDAFNRRAGLGFRFHRVDGELRGESRLAGIRSTWRELPFDLEAPRRFRSRRIYDGGPVREALTECVLREHARGTRMDYAVELVPRSSLLSMVVQAVATTAVHPPLDRALHRIVDVLAGRIPSFDPPPELSAAARARLARSLSGVRAPMAALLEERVLHAPLAAQHQLRPKQIAAQERLSWEDVTLGCLEAADADVLELMWQLVCPRCRGVTDDLPFASLAERGVHCETCGITYDGSLADHVEVVFRVHPSIRPEPPVVDCALSPGRSPHVLAQLQLASRSEIRLEARLGYGSYRLEADSGVTLVEVVEGAPHEAVLVVGSQGIRPGQVTLGPGPAVFTIRSRQARPARVALMERWRPPFVLTAATLLASDAVRPRLRTAELDPELRTTVDAAFAVVVLGLPMAIDSLLTGLPSGVSHHRPRGDTFIARAPTLELALRAAEEAVRHARPTSVGVAFGPVVRLDDGAREAIGGPAVDLAMDVALHLGRPRVAVHESVSTLPEWRPWLEQNAAVARMTRLTDSPELLVFSAMLDFRTSRPTPSRPPESAPAAPGLPTRVGPYVVLRELGRGGMGLVLEALDEATAERLAVKVLLPGFEAHDPYVQRFFNEAWYASRIRHPNIVAVRDFGLEDEQPWIAMECLIGRSLHDALRRDGPMLVQRASRVLSAVCDALGALHATGLVHRDLKPANVFLVPDDLQVPGGVKLLDF
;
A
#
# COMPACT_ATOMS: atom_id res chain seq x y z
N MET A 1 -25.44 -23.11 -15.86
CA MET A 1 -24.25 -22.25 -15.77
C MET A 1 -23.42 -22.55 -16.99
N ALA A 2 -22.90 -21.52 -17.67
CA ALA A 2 -21.90 -21.71 -18.71
C ALA A 2 -20.54 -21.32 -18.13
N LYS A 3 -19.49 -22.11 -18.39
CA LYS A 3 -18.12 -21.79 -18.02
C LYS A 3 -17.22 -21.92 -19.23
N LEU A 4 -16.32 -20.95 -19.40
CA LEU A 4 -15.27 -20.92 -20.40
C LEU A 4 -13.93 -20.85 -19.64
N GLU A 5 -12.96 -21.65 -20.04
CA GLU A 5 -11.65 -21.75 -19.37
C GLU A 5 -10.54 -21.79 -20.42
N TRP A 6 -9.48 -21.02 -20.20
CA TRP A 6 -8.26 -20.99 -20.98
C TRP A 6 -7.06 -21.13 -20.04
N SER A 7 -5.98 -21.73 -20.51
CA SER A 7 -4.80 -22.00 -19.68
C SER A 7 -3.54 -22.00 -20.53
N PHE A 8 -2.55 -21.17 -20.18
CA PHE A 8 -1.36 -20.90 -21.00
C PHE A 8 -0.07 -20.95 -20.18
N ASP A 9 0.99 -21.53 -20.77
CA ASP A 9 2.36 -21.44 -20.26
C ASP A 9 3.10 -20.29 -20.96
N LEU A 10 3.37 -19.21 -20.22
CA LEU A 10 3.92 -17.98 -20.75
C LEU A 10 5.44 -17.88 -20.51
N PRO A 11 6.24 -17.48 -21.51
CA PRO A 11 7.69 -17.34 -21.41
C PRO A 11 8.13 -16.05 -20.68
N ALA A 12 7.24 -15.49 -19.86
CA ALA A 12 7.38 -14.21 -19.16
C ALA A 12 7.44 -14.41 -17.64
N GLY A 13 7.92 -13.40 -16.90
CA GLY A 13 7.96 -13.41 -15.43
C GLY A 13 6.60 -13.05 -14.82
N LEU A 14 6.36 -13.38 -13.54
CA LEU A 14 5.05 -13.17 -12.91
C LEU A 14 4.56 -11.71 -13.00
N GLU A 15 5.44 -10.76 -12.65
CA GLU A 15 5.22 -9.30 -12.77
C GLU A 15 5.03 -8.83 -14.21
N GLU A 16 5.72 -9.46 -15.16
CA GLU A 16 5.71 -9.10 -16.58
C GLU A 16 4.41 -9.54 -17.25
N VAL A 17 3.91 -10.74 -16.92
CA VAL A 17 2.55 -11.17 -17.28
C VAL A 17 1.52 -10.27 -16.62
N TRP A 18 1.66 -10.02 -15.31
CA TRP A 18 0.73 -9.22 -14.53
C TRP A 18 0.50 -7.83 -15.14
N ARG A 19 1.56 -7.12 -15.52
CA ARG A 19 1.49 -5.81 -16.20
C ARG A 19 0.63 -5.82 -17.47
N VAL A 20 0.59 -6.92 -18.22
CA VAL A 20 -0.19 -7.04 -19.46
C VAL A 20 -1.63 -7.51 -19.19
N VAL A 21 -1.84 -8.45 -18.26
CA VAL A 21 -3.18 -9.03 -18.01
C VAL A 21 -4.05 -8.19 -17.06
N SER A 22 -3.42 -7.40 -16.17
CA SER A 22 -4.12 -6.54 -15.21
C SER A 22 -4.80 -5.34 -15.86
N ASP A 23 -4.39 -4.94 -17.07
CA ASP A 23 -5.08 -3.94 -17.88
C ASP A 23 -6.33 -4.53 -18.55
N THR A 24 -7.37 -4.74 -17.74
CA THR A 24 -8.65 -5.27 -18.22
C THR A 24 -9.47 -4.24 -19.00
N ASP A 25 -9.10 -2.96 -18.95
CA ASP A 25 -9.72 -1.90 -19.76
C ASP A 25 -9.38 -2.12 -21.23
N ALA A 26 -8.08 -2.08 -21.55
CA ALA A 26 -7.69 -2.28 -22.93
C ALA A 26 -7.92 -3.74 -23.37
N PHE A 27 -7.80 -4.77 -22.51
CA PHE A 27 -8.19 -6.14 -22.87
C PHE A 27 -9.63 -6.27 -23.37
N ASN A 28 -10.59 -5.64 -22.68
CA ASN A 28 -12.01 -5.68 -23.09
C ASN A 28 -12.24 -4.99 -24.45
N ARG A 29 -11.58 -3.85 -24.66
CA ARG A 29 -11.53 -3.11 -25.93
C ARG A 29 -11.00 -3.99 -27.07
N ARG A 30 -9.84 -4.60 -26.84
CA ARG A 30 -9.07 -5.47 -27.75
C ARG A 30 -9.81 -6.76 -28.13
N ALA A 31 -10.65 -7.26 -27.23
CA ALA A 31 -11.57 -8.37 -27.49
C ALA A 31 -12.78 -7.94 -28.34
N GLY A 32 -13.11 -6.64 -28.38
CA GLY A 32 -14.26 -6.11 -29.12
C GLY A 32 -15.61 -6.38 -28.43
N LEU A 33 -15.62 -6.50 -27.10
CA LEU A 33 -16.82 -6.83 -26.32
C LEU A 33 -17.82 -5.66 -26.21
N GLY A 34 -17.38 -4.45 -26.57
CA GLY A 34 -18.23 -3.27 -26.70
C GLY A 34 -18.86 -2.85 -25.38
N PHE A 35 -18.04 -2.73 -24.33
CA PHE A 35 -18.49 -2.31 -23.01
C PHE A 35 -18.46 -0.78 -22.92
N ARG A 36 -19.48 -0.18 -22.31
CA ARG A 36 -19.51 1.26 -22.03
C ARG A 36 -19.87 1.48 -20.57
N PHE A 37 -19.05 2.27 -19.88
CA PHE A 37 -19.26 2.59 -18.48
C PHE A 37 -19.81 3.99 -18.30
N HIS A 38 -20.75 4.15 -17.37
CA HIS A 38 -21.39 5.42 -17.03
C HIS A 38 -21.83 5.41 -15.56
N ARG A 39 -22.10 6.61 -15.02
CA ARG A 39 -22.44 6.82 -13.62
C ARG A 39 -23.94 7.05 -13.48
N VAL A 40 -24.59 6.36 -12.53
CA VAL A 40 -26.00 6.60 -12.18
C VAL A 40 -26.12 6.53 -10.66
N ASP A 41 -26.53 7.63 -10.03
CA ASP A 41 -26.74 7.74 -8.57
C ASP A 41 -25.54 7.31 -7.70
N GLY A 42 -24.31 7.49 -8.21
CA GLY A 42 -23.08 7.05 -7.55
C GLY A 42 -22.74 5.56 -7.74
N GLU A 43 -23.57 4.79 -8.46
CA GLU A 43 -23.21 3.44 -8.89
C GLU A 43 -22.54 3.46 -10.26
N LEU A 44 -21.42 2.75 -10.37
CA LEU A 44 -20.79 2.44 -11.65
C LEU A 44 -21.63 1.38 -12.40
N ARG A 45 -22.24 1.80 -13.51
CA ARG A 45 -22.97 0.91 -14.41
C ARG A 45 -22.21 0.67 -15.70
N GLY A 46 -22.25 -0.57 -16.17
CA GLY A 46 -21.81 -0.95 -17.49
C GLY A 46 -23.01 -1.27 -18.39
N GLU A 47 -22.89 -0.97 -19.68
CA GLU A 47 -23.77 -1.48 -20.73
C GLU A 47 -23.00 -2.15 -21.87
N SER A 48 -23.66 -3.04 -22.60
CA SER A 48 -23.13 -3.66 -23.82
C SER A 48 -24.24 -4.18 -24.73
N ARG A 49 -23.85 -4.62 -25.94
CA ARG A 49 -24.75 -5.31 -26.86
C ARG A 49 -24.12 -6.57 -27.46
N LEU A 50 -24.32 -7.70 -26.80
CA LEU A 50 -23.80 -9.02 -27.21
C LEU A 50 -24.94 -9.87 -27.81
N ALA A 51 -24.68 -10.57 -28.92
CA ALA A 51 -25.67 -11.36 -29.67
C ALA A 51 -26.99 -10.59 -29.96
N GLY A 52 -26.91 -9.28 -30.19
CA GLY A 52 -28.06 -8.39 -30.41
C GLY A 52 -28.82 -7.96 -29.14
N ILE A 53 -28.58 -8.61 -27.99
CA ILE A 53 -29.19 -8.32 -26.68
C ILE A 53 -28.47 -7.13 -26.03
N ARG A 54 -29.16 -5.99 -25.83
CA ARG A 54 -28.65 -4.92 -24.96
C ARG A 54 -28.76 -5.37 -23.51
N SER A 55 -27.66 -5.25 -22.76
CA SER A 55 -27.59 -5.67 -21.36
C SER A 55 -26.96 -4.54 -20.53
N THR A 56 -27.50 -4.26 -19.36
CA THR A 56 -26.92 -3.36 -18.35
C THR A 56 -26.59 -4.14 -17.09
N TRP A 57 -25.58 -3.68 -16.35
CA TRP A 57 -25.17 -4.28 -15.09
C TRP A 57 -24.57 -3.24 -14.13
N ARG A 58 -24.61 -3.56 -12.84
CA ARG A 58 -23.74 -2.96 -11.82
C ARG A 58 -22.40 -3.69 -11.83
N GLU A 59 -21.30 -2.95 -11.98
CA GLU A 59 -19.95 -3.49 -11.79
C GLU A 59 -19.63 -3.45 -10.29
N LEU A 60 -19.01 -4.50 -9.75
CA LEU A 60 -18.55 -4.53 -8.36
C LEU A 60 -17.02 -4.33 -8.30
N PRO A 61 -16.46 -3.81 -7.19
CA PRO A 61 -15.02 -3.78 -6.97
C PRO A 61 -14.41 -5.18 -7.16
N PHE A 62 -13.26 -5.24 -7.83
CA PHE A 62 -12.57 -6.49 -8.10
C PHE A 62 -12.04 -7.11 -6.80
N ASP A 63 -12.14 -8.44 -6.65
CA ASP A 63 -11.22 -9.15 -5.75
C ASP A 63 -9.85 -9.20 -6.43
N LEU A 64 -8.78 -8.88 -5.70
CA LEU A 64 -7.46 -8.54 -6.23
C LEU A 64 -6.35 -8.99 -5.26
N GLU A 65 -5.34 -9.65 -5.79
CA GLU A 65 -4.13 -10.08 -5.09
C GLU A 65 -2.94 -9.96 -6.06
N ALA A 66 -2.36 -8.77 -6.20
CA ALA A 66 -1.27 -8.53 -7.15
C ALA A 66 0.04 -9.21 -6.68
N PRO A 67 0.88 -9.77 -7.59
CA PRO A 67 0.70 -9.95 -9.04
C PRO A 67 0.03 -11.29 -9.41
N ARG A 68 -0.69 -11.93 -8.48
CA ARG A 68 -1.13 -13.34 -8.58
C ARG A 68 -2.54 -13.52 -9.15
N ARG A 69 -3.49 -12.63 -8.86
CA ARG A 69 -4.92 -12.86 -9.16
C ARG A 69 -5.73 -11.59 -9.26
N PHE A 70 -6.72 -11.60 -10.15
CA PHE A 70 -7.87 -10.69 -10.06
C PHE A 70 -9.17 -11.41 -10.45
N ARG A 71 -10.29 -10.92 -9.92
CA ARG A 71 -11.63 -11.39 -10.26
C ARG A 71 -12.59 -10.21 -10.33
N SER A 72 -13.28 -10.05 -11.46
CA SER A 72 -14.38 -9.09 -11.61
C SER A 72 -15.74 -9.77 -11.47
N ARG A 73 -16.76 -9.02 -11.06
CA ARG A 73 -18.11 -9.53 -10.83
C ARG A 73 -19.15 -8.50 -11.26
N ARG A 74 -20.07 -8.93 -12.13
CA ARG A 74 -21.08 -8.09 -12.80
C ARG A 74 -22.47 -8.61 -12.51
N ILE A 75 -23.35 -7.75 -11.98
CA ILE A 75 -24.73 -8.11 -11.63
C ILE A 75 -25.67 -7.44 -12.63
N TYR A 76 -26.31 -8.25 -13.48
CA TYR A 76 -27.06 -7.78 -14.65
C TYR A 76 -28.50 -7.41 -14.31
N ASP A 77 -28.92 -6.17 -14.62
CA ASP A 77 -30.30 -5.73 -14.41
C ASP A 77 -31.25 -6.54 -15.32
N GLY A 78 -30.87 -6.77 -16.57
CA GLY A 78 -31.68 -7.44 -17.60
C GLY A 78 -30.97 -8.56 -18.37
N GLY A 79 -31.72 -9.30 -19.20
CA GLY A 79 -31.19 -10.35 -20.08
C GLY A 79 -31.17 -11.77 -19.48
N PRO A 80 -30.66 -12.77 -20.23
CA PRO A 80 -30.67 -14.18 -19.82
C PRO A 80 -29.63 -14.51 -18.73
N VAL A 81 -28.58 -13.71 -18.64
CA VAL A 81 -27.56 -13.76 -17.58
C VAL A 81 -28.10 -12.99 -16.35
N ARG A 82 -27.81 -13.50 -15.15
CA ARG A 82 -27.99 -12.79 -13.88
C ARG A 82 -26.69 -12.13 -13.44
N GLU A 83 -25.60 -12.86 -13.65
CA GLU A 83 -24.32 -12.60 -13.02
C GLU A 83 -23.22 -13.19 -13.92
N ALA A 84 -22.18 -12.39 -14.17
CA ALA A 84 -20.96 -12.86 -14.81
C ALA A 84 -19.79 -12.66 -13.85
N LEU A 85 -18.91 -13.66 -13.79
CA LEU A 85 -17.65 -13.59 -13.06
C LEU A 85 -16.51 -13.89 -14.03
N THR A 86 -15.50 -13.03 -14.04
CA THR A 86 -14.26 -13.22 -14.81
C THR A 86 -13.13 -13.34 -13.81
N GLU A 87 -12.28 -14.36 -13.94
CA GLU A 87 -11.14 -14.60 -13.05
C GLU A 87 -9.87 -14.85 -13.86
N CYS A 88 -8.76 -14.24 -13.43
CA CYS A 88 -7.43 -14.50 -13.93
C CYS A 88 -6.53 -14.90 -12.75
N VAL A 89 -5.84 -16.04 -12.86
CA VAL A 89 -4.92 -16.54 -11.86
C VAL A 89 -3.57 -16.80 -12.53
N LEU A 90 -2.53 -16.18 -11.98
CA LEU A 90 -1.14 -16.35 -12.38
C LEU A 90 -0.39 -17.16 -11.32
N ARG A 91 0.42 -18.12 -11.76
CA ARG A 91 1.26 -18.96 -10.89
C ARG A 91 2.66 -19.09 -11.48
N GLU A 92 3.66 -19.20 -10.60
CA GLU A 92 5.03 -19.48 -11.02
C GLU A 92 5.11 -20.85 -11.73
N HIS A 93 5.89 -20.92 -12.81
CA HIS A 93 6.08 -22.13 -13.60
C HIS A 93 7.54 -22.27 -14.04
N ALA A 94 8.02 -23.50 -14.27
CA ALA A 94 9.44 -23.80 -14.46
C ALA A 94 10.14 -23.10 -15.66
N ARG A 95 9.38 -22.46 -16.56
CA ARG A 95 9.90 -21.63 -17.66
C ARG A 95 9.36 -20.19 -17.68
N GLY A 96 8.55 -19.81 -16.68
CA GLY A 96 7.91 -18.50 -16.58
C GLY A 96 6.65 -18.53 -15.71
N THR A 97 5.50 -18.30 -16.34
CA THR A 97 4.24 -18.10 -15.61
C THR A 97 3.13 -18.95 -16.22
N ARG A 98 2.37 -19.66 -15.39
CA ARG A 98 1.09 -20.26 -15.77
C ARG A 98 0.00 -19.19 -15.65
N MET A 99 -0.75 -18.95 -16.70
CA MET A 99 -1.96 -18.12 -16.68
C MET A 99 -3.19 -18.99 -16.89
N ASP A 100 -4.05 -19.06 -15.88
CA ASP A 100 -5.38 -19.65 -15.97
C ASP A 100 -6.42 -18.50 -16.02
N TYR A 101 -7.29 -18.50 -17.04
CA TYR A 101 -8.31 -17.46 -17.24
C TYR A 101 -9.69 -18.11 -17.41
N ALA A 102 -10.69 -17.65 -16.65
CA ALA A 102 -12.02 -18.23 -16.62
C ALA A 102 -13.12 -17.16 -16.73
N VAL A 103 -14.22 -17.50 -17.41
CA VAL A 103 -15.46 -16.71 -17.46
C VAL A 103 -16.65 -17.61 -17.15
N GLU A 104 -17.37 -17.28 -16.08
CA GLU A 104 -18.57 -17.96 -15.62
C GLU A 104 -19.80 -17.08 -15.87
N LEU A 105 -20.76 -17.59 -16.65
CA LEU A 105 -22.05 -16.94 -16.88
C LEU A 105 -23.16 -17.72 -16.14
N VAL A 106 -23.74 -17.06 -15.13
CA VAL A 106 -24.80 -17.61 -14.30
C VAL A 106 -26.16 -17.23 -14.91
N PRO A 107 -26.99 -18.20 -15.34
CA PRO A 107 -28.29 -17.92 -15.93
C PRO A 107 -29.29 -17.42 -14.88
N ARG A 108 -30.22 -16.57 -15.32
CA ARG A 108 -31.27 -15.98 -14.47
C ARG A 108 -32.32 -16.99 -13.99
N SER A 109 -32.51 -18.08 -14.74
CA SER A 109 -33.30 -19.25 -14.35
C SER A 109 -32.76 -20.50 -15.04
N SER A 110 -33.13 -21.69 -14.55
CA SER A 110 -32.74 -22.97 -15.16
C SER A 110 -33.12 -23.04 -16.64
N LEU A 111 -34.32 -22.57 -17.00
CA LEU A 111 -34.85 -22.50 -18.37
C LEU A 111 -33.94 -21.75 -19.34
N LEU A 112 -33.22 -20.73 -18.87
CA LEU A 112 -32.35 -19.88 -19.70
C LEU A 112 -30.92 -20.43 -19.85
N SER A 113 -30.62 -21.59 -19.27
CA SER A 113 -29.28 -22.20 -19.30
C SER A 113 -28.77 -22.47 -20.73
N MET A 114 -29.64 -22.95 -21.63
CA MET A 114 -29.26 -23.20 -23.02
C MET A 114 -28.98 -21.89 -23.79
N VAL A 115 -29.74 -20.84 -23.51
CA VAL A 115 -29.52 -19.50 -24.10
C VAL A 115 -28.18 -18.93 -23.62
N VAL A 116 -27.88 -19.04 -22.32
CA VAL A 116 -26.60 -18.58 -21.76
C VAL A 116 -25.42 -19.40 -22.28
N GLN A 117 -25.57 -20.72 -22.47
CA GLN A 117 -24.55 -21.55 -23.11
C GLN A 117 -24.29 -21.12 -24.56
N ALA A 118 -25.35 -20.89 -25.35
CA ALA A 118 -25.22 -20.42 -26.73
C ALA A 118 -24.55 -19.03 -26.82
N VAL A 119 -24.91 -18.09 -25.93
CA VAL A 119 -24.24 -16.78 -25.84
C VAL A 119 -22.76 -16.93 -25.46
N ALA A 120 -22.44 -17.82 -24.50
CA ALA A 120 -21.07 -18.11 -24.11
C ALA A 120 -20.24 -18.61 -25.30
N THR A 121 -20.72 -19.63 -26.02
CA THR A 121 -19.95 -20.25 -27.12
C THR A 121 -19.88 -19.42 -28.40
N THR A 122 -20.90 -18.61 -28.70
CA THR A 122 -20.98 -17.87 -29.99
C THR A 122 -20.54 -16.41 -29.89
N ALA A 123 -20.84 -15.72 -28.78
CA ALA A 123 -20.63 -14.28 -28.65
C ALA A 123 -19.54 -13.88 -27.65
N VAL A 124 -19.16 -14.78 -26.72
CA VAL A 124 -18.19 -14.48 -25.66
C VAL A 124 -16.86 -15.22 -25.86
N HIS A 125 -16.89 -16.52 -26.18
CA HIS A 125 -15.67 -17.31 -26.40
C HIS A 125 -14.83 -16.82 -27.59
N PRO A 126 -15.36 -16.64 -28.83
CA PRO A 126 -14.52 -16.26 -29.98
C PRO A 126 -13.78 -14.91 -29.86
N PRO A 127 -14.36 -13.82 -29.30
CA PRO A 127 -13.61 -12.58 -29.07
C PRO A 127 -12.56 -12.71 -27.96
N LEU A 128 -12.89 -13.35 -26.83
CA LEU A 128 -11.94 -13.56 -25.72
C LEU A 128 -10.77 -14.44 -26.12
N ASP A 129 -11.03 -15.54 -26.84
CA ASP A 129 -10.01 -16.48 -27.30
C ASP A 129 -8.96 -15.79 -28.20
N ARG A 130 -9.41 -14.98 -29.17
CA ARG A 130 -8.53 -14.15 -30.02
C ARG A 130 -7.84 -13.02 -29.26
N ALA A 131 -8.32 -12.63 -28.08
CA ALA A 131 -7.65 -11.67 -27.24
C ALA A 131 -6.55 -12.34 -26.39
N LEU A 132 -6.88 -13.45 -25.73
CA LEU A 132 -5.94 -14.21 -24.89
C LEU A 132 -4.75 -14.73 -25.70
N HIS A 133 -4.96 -15.29 -26.90
CA HIS A 133 -3.85 -15.71 -27.77
C HIS A 133 -2.91 -14.55 -28.15
N ARG A 134 -3.43 -13.34 -28.38
CA ARG A 134 -2.60 -12.15 -28.63
C ARG A 134 -1.83 -11.67 -27.39
N ILE A 135 -2.28 -11.96 -26.16
CA ILE A 135 -1.46 -11.77 -24.95
C ILE A 135 -0.23 -12.68 -25.03
N VAL A 136 -0.40 -13.96 -25.43
CA VAL A 136 0.71 -14.91 -25.62
C VAL A 136 1.68 -14.43 -26.71
N ASP A 137 1.18 -13.82 -27.80
CA ASP A 137 2.02 -13.29 -28.88
C ASP A 137 2.88 -12.10 -28.43
N VAL A 138 2.30 -11.14 -27.70
CA VAL A 138 3.03 -9.98 -27.14
C VAL A 138 4.08 -10.44 -26.12
N LEU A 139 3.69 -11.27 -25.15
CA LEU A 139 4.61 -11.77 -24.11
C LEU A 139 5.69 -12.73 -24.65
N ALA A 140 5.54 -13.22 -25.87
CA ALA A 140 6.57 -13.99 -26.58
C ALA A 140 7.37 -13.14 -27.59
N GLY A 141 7.16 -11.82 -27.65
CA GLY A 141 7.83 -10.90 -28.57
C GLY A 141 7.50 -11.13 -30.05
N ARG A 142 6.41 -11.84 -30.37
CA ARG A 142 6.01 -12.18 -31.75
C ARG A 142 5.32 -11.01 -32.47
N ILE A 143 4.67 -10.13 -31.71
CA ILE A 143 4.07 -8.88 -32.21
C ILE A 143 4.49 -7.72 -31.30
N PRO A 144 4.70 -6.50 -31.84
CA PRO A 144 5.31 -5.40 -31.10
C PRO A 144 4.37 -4.84 -30.02
N SER A 145 3.11 -4.60 -30.37
CA SER A 145 2.06 -4.18 -29.44
C SER A 145 0.84 -5.06 -29.67
N PHE A 146 0.00 -5.20 -28.63
CA PHE A 146 -1.31 -5.79 -28.78
C PHE A 146 -2.21 -4.92 -29.68
N ASP A 147 -2.14 -3.60 -29.47
CA ASP A 147 -3.21 -2.65 -29.73
C ASP A 147 -2.61 -1.39 -30.38
N PRO A 148 -2.20 -1.49 -31.65
CA PRO A 148 -1.71 -0.35 -32.40
C PRO A 148 -2.83 0.67 -32.62
N PRO A 149 -2.55 1.99 -32.60
CA PRO A 149 -3.56 2.99 -32.91
C PRO A 149 -4.04 2.85 -34.37
N PRO A 150 -5.27 3.32 -34.69
CA PRO A 150 -5.72 3.43 -36.07
C PRO A 150 -4.74 4.25 -36.92
N GLU A 151 -4.55 3.86 -38.18
CA GLU A 151 -3.67 4.62 -39.09
C GLU A 151 -4.20 6.05 -39.30
N LEU A 152 -3.32 7.05 -39.12
CA LEU A 152 -3.66 8.41 -39.52
C LEU A 152 -3.86 8.48 -41.03
N SER A 153 -4.99 9.08 -41.43
CA SER A 153 -5.24 9.50 -42.82
C SER A 153 -4.10 10.37 -43.33
N ALA A 154 -3.84 10.35 -44.64
CA ALA A 154 -2.78 11.15 -45.25
C ALA A 154 -2.91 12.66 -44.93
N ALA A 155 -4.15 13.17 -44.83
CA ALA A 155 -4.43 14.55 -44.44
C ALA A 155 -4.06 14.84 -42.97
N ALA A 156 -4.41 13.95 -42.04
CA ALA A 156 -4.08 14.09 -40.62
C ALA A 156 -2.57 13.95 -40.38
N ARG A 157 -1.90 12.99 -41.04
CA ARG A 157 -0.45 12.81 -40.98
C ARG A 157 0.30 14.03 -41.53
N ALA A 158 -0.15 14.58 -42.66
CA ALA A 158 0.42 15.80 -43.22
C ALA A 158 0.11 17.06 -42.37
N ARG A 159 -1.00 17.08 -41.61
CA ARG A 159 -1.28 18.14 -40.62
C ARG A 159 -0.34 18.04 -39.42
N LEU A 160 -0.18 16.85 -38.85
CA LEU A 160 0.72 16.55 -37.73
C LEU A 160 2.14 17.05 -38.00
N ALA A 161 2.75 16.62 -39.11
CA ALA A 161 4.11 17.02 -39.49
C ALA A 161 4.27 18.54 -39.72
N ARG A 162 3.22 19.25 -40.18
CA ARG A 162 3.26 20.71 -40.33
C ARG A 162 3.08 21.46 -39.01
N SER A 163 2.19 20.99 -38.13
CA SER A 163 1.99 21.64 -36.83
C SER A 163 3.21 21.43 -35.91
N LEU A 164 3.83 20.25 -35.95
CA LEU A 164 5.02 19.93 -35.14
C LEU A 164 6.28 20.69 -35.55
N SER A 165 6.36 21.30 -36.75
CA SER A 165 7.52 22.10 -37.14
C SER A 165 7.67 23.42 -36.36
N GLY A 166 6.66 23.81 -35.57
CA GLY A 166 6.72 24.92 -34.63
C GLY A 166 7.06 24.52 -33.18
N VAL A 167 7.21 23.21 -32.89
CA VAL A 167 7.46 22.67 -31.55
C VAL A 167 8.95 22.44 -31.35
N ARG A 168 9.46 22.70 -30.13
CA ARG A 168 10.89 22.47 -29.82
C ARG A 168 11.33 21.01 -30.01
N ALA A 169 12.60 20.83 -30.38
CA ALA A 169 13.27 19.54 -30.26
C ALA A 169 13.64 19.26 -28.79
N PRO A 170 13.64 17.99 -28.33
CA PRO A 170 13.24 16.77 -29.06
C PRO A 170 11.73 16.53 -29.12
N MET A 171 10.92 17.35 -28.43
CA MET A 171 9.47 17.13 -28.25
C MET A 171 8.69 16.97 -29.56
N ALA A 172 9.06 17.67 -30.63
CA ALA A 172 8.44 17.47 -31.94
C ALA A 172 8.48 16.00 -32.42
N ALA A 173 9.67 15.37 -32.44
CA ALA A 173 9.84 13.99 -32.90
C ALA A 173 9.16 12.98 -31.96
N LEU A 174 9.25 13.22 -30.64
CA LEU A 174 8.59 12.41 -29.62
C LEU A 174 7.07 12.41 -29.75
N LEU A 175 6.47 13.58 -30.01
CA LEU A 175 5.03 13.69 -30.20
C LEU A 175 4.60 13.04 -31.53
N GLU A 176 5.41 13.15 -32.59
CA GLU A 176 5.15 12.40 -33.84
C GLU A 176 5.14 10.89 -33.61
N GLU A 177 6.18 10.33 -32.98
CA GLU A 177 6.27 8.89 -32.67
C GLU A 177 5.09 8.42 -31.81
N ARG A 178 4.75 9.14 -30.74
CA ARG A 178 3.64 8.78 -29.85
C ARG A 178 2.27 8.89 -30.53
N VAL A 179 2.03 9.92 -31.35
CA VAL A 179 0.76 10.06 -32.10
C VAL A 179 0.61 8.97 -33.17
N LEU A 180 1.71 8.54 -33.79
CA LEU A 180 1.72 7.49 -34.81
C LEU A 180 1.62 6.06 -34.24
N HIS A 181 2.22 5.78 -33.07
CA HIS A 181 2.47 4.41 -32.62
C HIS A 181 1.97 4.07 -31.20
N ALA A 182 1.76 5.04 -30.31
CA ALA A 182 1.25 4.73 -28.97
C ALA A 182 -0.25 4.38 -28.99
N PRO A 183 -0.76 3.50 -28.10
CA PRO A 183 -2.18 3.21 -27.99
C PRO A 183 -3.02 4.47 -27.70
N LEU A 184 -4.28 4.50 -28.16
CA LEU A 184 -5.16 5.67 -28.01
C LEU A 184 -5.30 6.16 -26.56
N ALA A 185 -5.33 5.25 -25.58
CA ALA A 185 -5.38 5.61 -24.15
C ALA A 185 -4.16 6.44 -23.70
N ALA A 186 -2.98 6.18 -24.25
CA ALA A 186 -1.76 6.97 -23.98
C ALA A 186 -1.72 8.28 -24.79
N GLN A 187 -2.31 8.31 -26.00
CA GLN A 187 -2.52 9.56 -26.75
C GLN A 187 -3.49 10.52 -26.03
N HIS A 188 -4.41 9.99 -25.23
CA HIS A 188 -5.37 10.78 -24.44
C HIS A 188 -4.95 11.07 -22.99
N GLN A 189 -3.76 10.64 -22.54
CA GLN A 189 -3.23 10.94 -21.19
C GLN A 189 -1.71 11.21 -21.18
N LEU A 190 -1.28 12.22 -21.95
CA LEU A 190 0.12 12.65 -22.03
C LEU A 190 0.49 13.48 -20.77
N ARG A 191 1.27 12.89 -19.86
CA ARG A 191 1.67 13.48 -18.57
C ARG A 191 3.10 14.04 -18.65
N PRO A 192 3.34 15.37 -18.56
CA PRO A 192 4.65 15.95 -18.86
C PRO A 192 5.82 15.43 -18.02
N LYS A 193 5.68 15.30 -16.69
CA LYS A 193 6.75 14.71 -15.86
C LYS A 193 6.97 13.21 -16.14
N GLN A 194 5.95 12.45 -16.60
CA GLN A 194 6.11 11.02 -16.94
C GLN A 194 6.94 10.88 -18.20
N ILE A 195 6.60 11.67 -19.23
CA ILE A 195 7.36 11.78 -20.47
C ILE A 195 8.80 12.21 -20.14
N ALA A 196 8.99 13.26 -19.34
CA ALA A 196 10.31 13.72 -18.92
C ALA A 196 11.18 12.63 -18.27
N ALA A 197 10.59 11.80 -17.40
CA ALA A 197 11.30 10.70 -16.76
C ALA A 197 11.58 9.50 -17.68
N GLN A 198 10.65 9.15 -18.58
CA GLN A 198 10.85 8.12 -19.62
C GLN A 198 12.02 8.49 -20.55
N GLU A 199 12.08 9.75 -20.95
CA GLU A 199 12.95 10.26 -22.03
C GLU A 199 14.24 10.93 -21.50
N ARG A 200 14.36 11.07 -20.18
CA ARG A 200 15.49 11.73 -19.46
C ARG A 200 15.64 13.21 -19.82
N LEU A 201 14.52 13.92 -19.89
CA LEU A 201 14.42 15.36 -20.20
C LEU A 201 14.01 16.18 -18.96
N SER A 202 14.10 17.51 -19.02
CA SER A 202 13.45 18.37 -18.03
C SER A 202 11.94 18.33 -18.20
N TRP A 203 11.19 18.25 -17.09
CA TRP A 203 9.73 18.33 -17.12
C TRP A 203 9.25 19.70 -17.59
N GLU A 204 10.02 20.77 -17.39
CA GLU A 204 9.69 22.11 -17.88
C GLU A 204 9.78 22.18 -19.40
N ASP A 205 10.85 21.64 -20.00
CA ASP A 205 11.00 21.56 -21.46
C ASP A 205 9.92 20.70 -22.11
N VAL A 206 9.59 19.56 -21.51
CA VAL A 206 8.48 18.72 -21.97
C VAL A 206 7.15 19.46 -21.87
N THR A 207 6.89 20.16 -20.76
CA THR A 207 5.66 20.93 -20.57
C THR A 207 5.55 22.08 -21.59
N LEU A 208 6.66 22.80 -21.82
CA LEU A 208 6.72 23.86 -22.83
C LEU A 208 6.53 23.31 -24.25
N GLY A 209 7.11 22.16 -24.59
CA GLY A 209 6.86 21.48 -25.86
C GLY A 209 5.41 21.01 -26.02
N CYS A 210 4.76 20.56 -24.94
CA CYS A 210 3.32 20.26 -24.96
C CYS A 210 2.45 21.51 -25.12
N LEU A 211 2.82 22.64 -24.51
CA LEU A 211 2.13 23.93 -24.71
C LEU A 211 2.32 24.49 -26.12
N GLU A 212 3.52 24.36 -26.70
CA GLU A 212 3.79 24.68 -28.12
C GLU A 212 2.97 23.79 -29.06
N ALA A 213 2.84 22.50 -28.76
CA ALA A 213 2.01 21.57 -29.52
C ALA A 213 0.50 21.84 -29.34
N ALA A 214 0.08 22.42 -28.22
CA ALA A 214 -1.30 22.88 -28.01
C ALA A 214 -1.61 24.18 -28.77
N ASP A 215 -0.68 25.16 -28.76
CA ASP A 215 -0.78 26.36 -29.60
C ASP A 215 -0.78 26.04 -31.13
N ALA A 216 -0.42 24.82 -31.52
CA ALA A 216 -0.35 24.32 -32.90
C ALA A 216 -1.49 23.33 -33.28
N ASP A 217 -2.54 23.20 -32.47
CA ASP A 217 -3.67 22.25 -32.64
C ASP A 217 -3.24 20.77 -32.75
N VAL A 218 -2.10 20.36 -32.16
CA VAL A 218 -1.69 18.94 -32.07
C VAL A 218 -2.18 18.33 -30.76
N LEU A 219 -2.10 19.09 -29.67
CA LEU A 219 -2.55 18.71 -28.35
C LEU A 219 -3.66 19.64 -27.84
N GLU A 220 -4.33 19.21 -26.79
CA GLU A 220 -5.28 19.97 -26.00
C GLU A 220 -4.88 19.82 -24.52
N LEU A 221 -4.88 20.92 -23.76
CA LEU A 221 -4.59 20.92 -22.32
C LEU A 221 -5.86 20.56 -21.55
N MET A 222 -5.73 19.64 -20.59
CA MET A 222 -6.81 19.18 -19.72
C MET A 222 -6.38 19.28 -18.25
N TRP A 223 -7.36 19.60 -17.40
CA TRP A 223 -7.23 19.56 -15.95
C TRP A 223 -7.93 18.31 -15.41
N GLN A 224 -7.24 17.48 -14.62
CA GLN A 224 -7.81 16.25 -14.06
C GLN A 224 -7.71 16.20 -12.52
N LEU A 225 -8.75 15.68 -11.86
CA LEU A 225 -8.75 15.44 -10.41
C LEU A 225 -8.06 14.12 -10.04
N VAL A 226 -7.23 14.20 -9.01
CA VAL A 226 -6.39 13.12 -8.49
C VAL A 226 -6.71 12.91 -7.01
N CYS A 227 -7.30 11.77 -6.61
CA CYS A 227 -7.63 11.52 -5.18
C CYS A 227 -6.38 11.61 -4.32
N PRO A 228 -6.34 12.38 -3.21
CA PRO A 228 -5.18 12.40 -2.31
C PRO A 228 -4.88 11.04 -1.62
N ARG A 229 -5.73 10.02 -1.81
CA ARG A 229 -5.64 8.67 -1.22
C ARG A 229 -5.59 7.51 -2.24
N CYS A 230 -6.30 7.58 -3.38
CA CYS A 230 -6.19 6.60 -4.48
C CYS A 230 -5.27 7.07 -5.61
N ARG A 231 -5.14 8.38 -5.83
CA ARG A 231 -4.58 9.03 -7.02
C ARG A 231 -5.08 8.51 -8.39
N GLY A 232 -6.07 7.63 -8.40
CA GLY A 232 -6.89 7.31 -9.56
C GLY A 232 -7.59 8.57 -10.07
N VAL A 233 -7.56 8.72 -11.38
CA VAL A 233 -8.18 9.83 -12.13
C VAL A 233 -9.69 9.71 -12.06
N THR A 234 -10.35 10.73 -11.53
CA THR A 234 -11.79 10.97 -11.76
C THR A 234 -12.00 11.69 -13.09
N ASP A 235 -13.20 11.58 -13.65
CA ASP A 235 -13.54 11.92 -15.04
C ASP A 235 -13.11 13.34 -15.50
N ASP A 236 -12.89 13.54 -16.80
CA ASP A 236 -12.53 14.84 -17.41
C ASP A 236 -13.57 15.91 -17.05
N LEU A 237 -13.19 16.88 -16.22
CA LEU A 237 -14.06 17.94 -15.71
C LEU A 237 -13.46 19.32 -16.04
N PRO A 238 -14.26 20.28 -16.56
CA PRO A 238 -13.81 21.66 -16.72
C PRO A 238 -13.40 22.27 -15.38
N PHE A 239 -12.35 23.11 -15.35
CA PHE A 239 -11.81 23.66 -14.09
C PHE A 239 -12.89 24.33 -13.21
N ALA A 240 -13.84 25.04 -13.82
CA ALA A 240 -14.96 25.66 -13.12
C ALA A 240 -15.86 24.66 -12.35
N SER A 241 -16.02 23.43 -12.85
CA SER A 241 -16.77 22.36 -12.15
C SER A 241 -15.98 21.71 -11.02
N LEU A 242 -14.66 21.92 -10.94
CA LEU A 242 -13.82 21.38 -9.86
C LEU A 242 -14.05 22.09 -8.53
N ALA A 243 -14.57 23.33 -8.56
CA ALA A 243 -14.97 24.09 -7.38
C ALA A 243 -16.24 23.54 -6.69
N GLU A 244 -16.95 22.58 -7.29
CA GLU A 244 -18.17 22.01 -6.72
C GLU A 244 -17.87 21.06 -5.54
N ARG A 245 -18.65 21.20 -4.46
CA ARG A 245 -18.43 20.49 -3.19
C ARG A 245 -19.04 19.10 -3.22
N GLY A 246 -18.27 18.08 -2.83
CA GLY A 246 -18.79 16.73 -2.53
C GLY A 246 -18.41 15.60 -3.49
N VAL A 247 -17.60 15.88 -4.52
CA VAL A 247 -16.99 14.88 -5.41
C VAL A 247 -16.16 13.87 -4.58
N HIS A 248 -15.99 12.63 -5.05
CA HIS A 248 -15.19 11.59 -4.38
C HIS A 248 -14.51 10.64 -5.39
N CYS A 249 -13.39 9.98 -5.03
CA CYS A 249 -12.88 8.81 -5.79
C CYS A 249 -13.39 7.51 -5.16
N GLU A 250 -13.85 6.61 -6.00
CA GLU A 250 -14.52 5.35 -5.62
C GLU A 250 -13.54 4.24 -5.23
N THR A 251 -12.29 4.31 -5.69
CA THR A 251 -11.20 3.43 -5.27
C THR A 251 -10.80 3.71 -3.82
N CYS A 252 -10.61 4.99 -3.43
CA CYS A 252 -10.24 5.41 -2.05
C CYS A 252 -11.44 5.66 -1.12
N GLY A 253 -12.66 5.82 -1.65
CA GLY A 253 -13.86 6.13 -0.88
C GLY A 253 -13.86 7.49 -0.15
N ILE A 254 -13.01 8.45 -0.52
CA ILE A 254 -12.97 9.78 0.14
C ILE A 254 -13.56 10.89 -0.71
N THR A 255 -14.25 11.80 -0.03
CA THR A 255 -14.71 13.10 -0.53
C THR A 255 -13.54 14.08 -0.67
N TYR A 256 -13.46 14.77 -1.80
CA TYR A 256 -12.59 15.93 -1.98
C TYR A 256 -13.14 17.13 -1.18
N ASP A 257 -12.27 17.89 -0.50
CA ASP A 257 -12.69 18.99 0.39
C ASP A 257 -12.48 20.41 -0.18
N GLY A 258 -11.94 20.50 -1.40
CA GLY A 258 -11.80 21.73 -2.18
C GLY A 258 -10.41 22.37 -2.18
N SER A 259 -9.36 21.73 -1.65
CA SER A 259 -7.98 22.20 -1.87
C SER A 259 -7.51 21.82 -3.28
N LEU A 260 -7.81 22.66 -4.27
CA LEU A 260 -7.73 22.28 -5.69
C LEU A 260 -6.30 22.04 -6.20
N ALA A 261 -5.36 22.96 -5.96
CA ALA A 261 -4.13 23.02 -6.77
C ALA A 261 -3.11 21.88 -6.53
N ASP A 262 -3.21 21.16 -5.41
CA ASP A 262 -2.41 19.95 -5.12
C ASP A 262 -3.15 18.65 -5.46
N HIS A 263 -4.39 18.75 -5.94
CA HIS A 263 -5.27 17.63 -6.34
C HIS A 263 -5.71 17.74 -7.81
N VAL A 264 -5.30 18.80 -8.50
CA VAL A 264 -5.51 19.05 -9.92
C VAL A 264 -4.18 18.90 -10.67
N GLU A 265 -4.17 18.03 -11.67
CA GLU A 265 -3.01 17.72 -12.52
C GLU A 265 -3.20 18.26 -13.94
N VAL A 266 -2.11 18.73 -14.55
CA VAL A 266 -2.05 19.04 -15.99
C VAL A 266 -1.80 17.76 -16.78
N VAL A 267 -2.73 17.43 -17.68
CA VAL A 267 -2.62 16.33 -18.63
C VAL A 267 -2.90 16.87 -20.03
N PHE A 268 -2.21 16.37 -21.04
CA PHE A 268 -2.49 16.70 -22.43
C PHE A 268 -3.14 15.52 -23.16
N ARG A 269 -3.98 15.79 -24.15
CA ARG A 269 -4.51 14.78 -25.08
C ARG A 269 -4.26 15.19 -26.52
N VAL A 270 -4.15 14.23 -27.44
CA VAL A 270 -4.05 14.52 -28.88
C VAL A 270 -5.35 15.14 -29.36
N HIS A 271 -5.24 16.28 -30.02
CA HIS A 271 -6.38 17.11 -30.40
C HIS A 271 -7.26 16.42 -31.48
N PRO A 272 -8.62 16.53 -31.41
CA PRO A 272 -9.52 15.82 -32.32
C PRO A 272 -9.35 16.08 -33.82
N SER A 273 -8.69 17.18 -34.23
CA SER A 273 -8.36 17.44 -35.65
C SER A 273 -7.20 16.59 -36.19
N ILE A 274 -6.45 15.94 -35.30
CA ILE A 274 -5.46 14.89 -35.63
C ILE A 274 -6.05 13.51 -35.35
N ARG A 275 -6.71 13.34 -34.19
CA ARG A 275 -7.19 12.05 -33.68
C ARG A 275 -8.65 12.13 -33.20
N PRO A 276 -9.65 11.94 -34.10
CA PRO A 276 -11.07 12.10 -33.75
C PRO A 276 -11.65 10.95 -32.92
N GLU A 277 -10.93 9.84 -32.76
CA GLU A 277 -11.38 8.70 -31.95
C GLU A 277 -11.32 9.02 -30.44
N PRO A 278 -12.46 9.05 -29.73
CA PRO A 278 -12.48 9.37 -28.30
C PRO A 278 -11.88 8.23 -27.46
N PRO A 279 -11.34 8.52 -26.27
CA PRO A 279 -10.90 7.49 -25.33
C PRO A 279 -12.11 6.72 -24.80
N VAL A 280 -12.27 5.46 -25.23
CA VAL A 280 -13.26 4.55 -24.65
C VAL A 280 -12.72 4.01 -23.33
N VAL A 281 -13.58 3.91 -22.31
CA VAL A 281 -13.31 3.13 -21.10
C VAL A 281 -14.14 1.86 -21.18
N ASP A 282 -13.46 0.73 -21.40
CA ASP A 282 -14.02 -0.63 -21.48
C ASP A 282 -13.84 -1.40 -20.16
N CYS A 283 -13.15 -0.83 -19.16
CA CYS A 283 -13.19 -1.25 -17.75
C CYS A 283 -12.73 -0.13 -16.80
N ALA A 284 -13.68 0.57 -16.17
CA ALA A 284 -13.35 1.66 -15.25
C ALA A 284 -12.58 1.19 -13.99
N LEU A 285 -12.80 -0.05 -13.53
CA LEU A 285 -12.14 -0.65 -12.35
C LEU A 285 -10.95 -1.57 -12.69
N SER A 286 -10.28 -1.33 -13.82
CA SER A 286 -9.10 -2.10 -14.25
C SER A 286 -8.00 -2.09 -13.17
N PRO A 287 -7.50 -3.27 -12.70
CA PRO A 287 -6.38 -3.33 -11.76
C PRO A 287 -5.12 -2.62 -12.27
N GLY A 288 -4.84 -2.69 -13.58
CA GLY A 288 -3.76 -1.93 -14.22
C GLY A 288 -3.92 -0.41 -14.19
N ARG A 289 -5.13 0.10 -13.90
CA ARG A 289 -5.40 1.53 -13.62
C ARG A 289 -5.35 1.87 -12.12
N SER A 290 -5.15 0.89 -11.24
CA SER A 290 -5.04 1.07 -9.79
C SER A 290 -3.87 0.26 -9.17
N PRO A 291 -2.66 0.28 -9.75
CA PRO A 291 -1.58 -0.66 -9.41
C PRO A 291 -0.95 -0.47 -8.03
N HIS A 292 -1.19 0.67 -7.36
CA HIS A 292 -0.87 0.89 -5.96
C HIS A 292 -1.75 0.06 -5.00
N VAL A 293 -2.85 -0.53 -5.48
CA VAL A 293 -3.69 -1.47 -4.72
C VAL A 293 -3.07 -2.86 -4.85
N LEU A 294 -2.25 -3.24 -3.86
CA LEU A 294 -1.59 -4.55 -3.84
C LEU A 294 -2.60 -5.69 -3.64
N ALA A 295 -3.65 -5.46 -2.85
CA ALA A 295 -4.74 -6.40 -2.71
C ALA A 295 -6.06 -5.71 -2.33
N GLN A 296 -7.18 -6.28 -2.75
CA GLN A 296 -8.53 -5.90 -2.35
C GLN A 296 -9.38 -7.16 -2.24
N LEU A 297 -9.97 -7.44 -1.08
CA LEU A 297 -10.66 -8.70 -0.79
C LEU A 297 -11.96 -8.46 -0.02
N GLN A 298 -12.97 -9.30 -0.28
CA GLN A 298 -14.16 -9.38 0.57
C GLN A 298 -13.88 -10.21 1.83
N LEU A 299 -13.90 -9.55 2.99
CA LEU A 299 -13.82 -10.18 4.31
C LEU A 299 -15.24 -10.44 4.82
N ALA A 300 -15.61 -11.70 5.03
CA ALA A 300 -16.95 -12.05 5.49
C ALA A 300 -17.21 -11.63 6.95
N SER A 301 -18.49 -11.55 7.32
CA SER A 301 -18.92 -11.28 8.69
C SER A 301 -18.34 -12.32 9.65
N ARG A 302 -17.59 -11.89 10.68
CA ARG A 302 -16.97 -12.76 11.69
C ARG A 302 -16.00 -13.83 11.14
N SER A 303 -15.44 -13.67 9.94
CA SER A 303 -14.41 -14.57 9.41
C SER A 303 -12.98 -14.05 9.62
N GLU A 304 -12.00 -14.88 9.27
CA GLU A 304 -10.59 -14.50 9.09
C GLU A 304 -10.20 -14.68 7.62
N ILE A 305 -9.25 -13.88 7.13
CA ILE A 305 -8.54 -14.12 5.85
C ILE A 305 -7.03 -13.97 6.05
N ARG A 306 -6.24 -14.74 5.31
CA ARG A 306 -4.78 -14.57 5.17
C ARG A 306 -4.51 -13.89 3.82
N LEU A 307 -4.00 -12.66 3.86
CA LEU A 307 -3.63 -11.87 2.69
C LEU A 307 -2.10 -11.88 2.59
N GLU A 308 -1.57 -12.46 1.51
CA GLU A 308 -0.12 -12.43 1.20
C GLU A 308 0.15 -11.30 0.20
N ALA A 309 1.14 -10.44 0.48
CA ALA A 309 1.57 -9.37 -0.43
C ALA A 309 3.10 -9.24 -0.40
N ARG A 310 3.70 -8.68 -1.45
CA ARG A 310 5.13 -8.33 -1.44
C ARG A 310 5.27 -6.82 -1.24
N LEU A 311 5.99 -6.43 -0.19
CA LEU A 311 6.16 -5.03 0.20
C LEU A 311 7.57 -4.52 -0.18
N GLY A 312 7.63 -3.33 -0.76
CA GLY A 312 8.86 -2.56 -0.93
C GLY A 312 9.23 -1.78 0.33
N TYR A 313 10.23 -0.91 0.25
CA TYR A 313 10.50 0.06 1.33
C TYR A 313 9.53 1.24 1.23
N GLY A 314 8.97 1.65 2.37
CA GLY A 314 8.10 2.81 2.44
C GLY A 314 6.85 2.58 3.29
N SER A 315 5.91 3.51 3.17
CA SER A 315 4.65 3.50 3.91
C SER A 315 3.51 2.89 3.09
N TYR A 316 2.79 1.95 3.69
CA TYR A 316 1.60 1.31 3.16
C TYR A 316 0.39 1.60 4.07
N ARG A 317 -0.81 1.26 3.59
CA ARG A 317 -2.09 1.45 4.29
C ARG A 317 -2.97 0.23 4.06
N LEU A 318 -3.61 -0.27 5.11
CA LEU A 318 -4.65 -1.29 5.01
C LEU A 318 -5.98 -0.70 5.49
N GLU A 319 -6.98 -0.75 4.63
CA GLU A 319 -8.28 -0.13 4.82
C GLU A 319 -9.39 -1.15 4.97
N ALA A 320 -10.45 -0.75 5.68
CA ALA A 320 -11.75 -1.41 5.68
C ALA A 320 -12.84 -0.35 5.83
N ASP A 321 -14.10 -0.70 5.59
CA ASP A 321 -15.23 0.24 5.60
C ASP A 321 -15.45 0.96 6.96
N SER A 322 -14.79 0.48 8.04
CA SER A 322 -14.79 1.08 9.38
C SER A 322 -13.55 1.90 9.75
N GLY A 323 -12.46 1.88 8.97
CA GLY A 323 -11.23 2.59 9.32
C GLY A 323 -9.96 2.12 8.59
N VAL A 324 -8.79 2.55 9.08
CA VAL A 324 -7.49 2.31 8.45
C VAL A 324 -6.44 1.89 9.49
N THR A 325 -5.52 1.03 9.05
CA THR A 325 -4.24 0.72 9.72
C THR A 325 -3.10 1.21 8.82
N LEU A 326 -2.16 1.99 9.36
CA LEU A 326 -0.91 2.31 8.66
C LEU A 326 0.09 1.14 8.76
N VAL A 327 0.91 0.95 7.74
CA VAL A 327 1.81 -0.20 7.60
C VAL A 327 3.18 0.32 7.17
N GLU A 328 4.10 0.54 8.12
CA GLU A 328 5.44 1.05 7.80
C GLU A 328 6.41 -0.10 7.50
N VAL A 329 7.13 -0.08 6.38
CA VAL A 329 7.98 -1.21 5.99
C VAL A 329 9.45 -0.92 6.21
N VAL A 330 10.00 -1.51 7.28
CA VAL A 330 11.25 -1.16 7.94
C VAL A 330 12.19 -2.36 8.00
N GLU A 331 13.48 -2.13 7.73
CA GLU A 331 14.49 -3.18 7.81
C GLU A 331 14.58 -3.80 9.23
N GLY A 332 14.60 -5.13 9.30
CA GLY A 332 14.64 -5.88 10.57
C GLY A 332 13.31 -6.01 11.32
N ALA A 333 12.18 -5.53 10.77
CA ALA A 333 10.85 -5.77 11.32
C ALA A 333 10.25 -7.14 10.87
N PRO A 334 9.24 -7.68 11.57
CA PRO A 334 8.62 -8.98 11.23
C PRO A 334 7.94 -8.96 9.86
N HIS A 335 7.80 -10.12 9.20
CA HIS A 335 7.06 -10.20 7.93
C HIS A 335 5.57 -10.54 8.10
N GLU A 336 5.07 -10.71 9.32
CA GLU A 336 3.65 -11.05 9.57
C GLU A 336 2.98 -10.04 10.51
N ALA A 337 1.71 -9.71 10.24
CA ALA A 337 0.85 -8.85 11.06
C ALA A 337 -0.53 -9.49 11.26
N VAL A 338 -1.09 -9.36 12.47
CA VAL A 338 -2.47 -9.73 12.78
C VAL A 338 -3.29 -8.46 12.99
N LEU A 339 -4.36 -8.30 12.22
CA LEU A 339 -5.25 -7.13 12.25
C LEU A 339 -6.69 -7.55 12.57
N VAL A 340 -7.41 -6.72 13.31
CA VAL A 340 -8.80 -6.94 13.70
C VAL A 340 -9.67 -5.77 13.20
N VAL A 341 -10.58 -6.07 12.27
CA VAL A 341 -11.57 -5.12 11.72
C VAL A 341 -12.80 -5.12 12.64
N GLY A 342 -12.91 -4.10 13.49
CA GLY A 342 -14.05 -3.90 14.39
C GLY A 342 -15.08 -2.93 13.82
N SER A 343 -16.08 -2.57 14.64
CA SER A 343 -17.01 -1.46 14.33
C SER A 343 -16.40 -0.07 14.56
N GLN A 344 -15.33 0.02 15.35
CA GLN A 344 -14.62 1.25 15.76
C GLN A 344 -13.22 1.34 15.10
N GLY A 345 -13.13 0.96 13.83
CA GLY A 345 -11.87 0.91 13.08
C GLY A 345 -11.11 -0.42 13.16
N ILE A 346 -9.88 -0.40 12.64
CA ILE A 346 -8.97 -1.56 12.60
C ILE A 346 -7.98 -1.46 13.77
N ARG A 347 -7.63 -2.60 14.37
CA ARG A 347 -6.65 -2.69 15.46
C ARG A 347 -5.57 -3.74 15.17
N PRO A 348 -4.28 -3.46 15.46
CA PRO A 348 -3.73 -2.15 15.83
C PRO A 348 -3.86 -1.13 14.67
N GLY A 349 -4.00 0.15 15.00
CA GLY A 349 -4.13 1.23 14.01
C GLY A 349 -2.84 1.52 13.23
N GLN A 350 -1.71 0.92 13.62
CA GLN A 350 -0.47 0.94 12.87
C GLN A 350 0.33 -0.34 13.16
N VAL A 351 1.01 -0.85 12.15
CA VAL A 351 1.99 -1.96 12.25
C VAL A 351 3.31 -1.57 11.59
N THR A 352 4.34 -2.36 11.83
CA THR A 352 5.64 -2.22 11.17
C THR A 352 6.09 -3.59 10.68
N LEU A 353 6.41 -3.71 9.39
CA LEU A 353 6.74 -4.98 8.72
C LEU A 353 8.11 -4.92 8.03
N GLY A 354 8.72 -6.08 7.76
CA GLY A 354 9.97 -6.19 7.01
C GLY A 354 9.75 -6.19 5.49
N PRO A 355 10.67 -5.61 4.69
CA PRO A 355 10.57 -5.58 3.23
C PRO A 355 10.68 -7.00 2.62
N GLY A 356 9.91 -7.27 1.56
CA GLY A 356 9.79 -8.60 0.95
C GLY A 356 8.39 -9.20 1.07
N PRO A 357 8.24 -10.54 0.98
CA PRO A 357 6.96 -11.21 1.18
C PRO A 357 6.45 -10.98 2.61
N ALA A 358 5.20 -10.57 2.75
CA ALA A 358 4.55 -10.28 4.01
C ALA A 358 3.13 -10.87 4.08
N VAL A 359 2.67 -11.12 5.30
CA VAL A 359 1.41 -11.82 5.58
C VAL A 359 0.55 -11.00 6.54
N PHE A 360 -0.69 -10.74 6.14
CA PHE A 360 -1.68 -10.08 6.97
C PHE A 360 -2.79 -11.07 7.32
N THR A 361 -2.89 -11.43 8.59
CA THR A 361 -4.01 -12.24 9.13
C THR A 361 -5.10 -11.27 9.61
N ILE A 362 -6.19 -11.16 8.85
CA ILE A 362 -7.18 -10.09 9.01
C ILE A 362 -8.49 -10.70 9.51
N ARG A 363 -8.89 -10.33 10.73
CA ARG A 363 -10.04 -10.88 11.47
C ARG A 363 -11.20 -9.90 11.49
N SER A 364 -12.36 -10.30 10.98
CA SER A 364 -13.60 -9.54 11.16
C SER A 364 -14.19 -9.78 12.55
N ARG A 365 -14.56 -8.70 13.23
CA ARG A 365 -15.52 -8.74 14.36
C ARG A 365 -16.85 -8.08 13.98
N GLN A 366 -17.04 -7.70 12.72
CA GLN A 366 -18.26 -7.06 12.23
C GLN A 366 -19.39 -8.06 11.99
N ALA A 367 -20.64 -7.59 12.15
CA ALA A 367 -21.86 -8.35 11.88
C ALA A 367 -22.28 -8.35 10.39
N ARG A 368 -21.51 -7.66 9.53
CA ARG A 368 -21.67 -7.64 8.07
C ARG A 368 -20.31 -7.96 7.43
N PRO A 369 -20.27 -8.41 6.17
CA PRO A 369 -19.04 -8.40 5.39
C PRO A 369 -18.47 -6.97 5.28
N ALA A 370 -17.16 -6.88 5.18
CA ALA A 370 -16.41 -5.65 4.91
C ALA A 370 -15.50 -5.87 3.70
N ARG A 371 -15.31 -4.84 2.88
CA ARG A 371 -14.19 -4.82 1.94
C ARG A 371 -12.92 -4.50 2.72
N VAL A 372 -11.82 -5.17 2.39
CA VAL A 372 -10.48 -4.85 2.88
C VAL A 372 -9.58 -4.55 1.69
N ALA A 373 -8.76 -3.49 1.77
CA ALA A 373 -7.80 -3.15 0.72
C ALA A 373 -6.42 -2.85 1.33
N LEU A 374 -5.38 -3.50 0.82
CA LEU A 374 -3.97 -3.15 1.09
C LEU A 374 -3.46 -2.32 -0.08
N MET A 375 -2.98 -1.12 0.23
CA MET A 375 -2.49 -0.16 -0.76
C MET A 375 -1.12 0.38 -0.33
N GLU A 376 -0.30 0.74 -1.31
CA GLU A 376 0.87 1.58 -1.11
C GLU A 376 0.42 3.03 -0.85
N ARG A 377 1.08 3.75 0.06
CA ARG A 377 0.87 5.20 0.19
C ARG A 377 1.68 5.86 -0.91
N TRP A 378 1.06 5.91 -2.08
CA TRP A 378 1.74 6.26 -3.32
C TRP A 378 1.48 7.70 -3.73
N ARG A 379 2.55 8.36 -4.18
CA ARG A 379 2.47 9.52 -5.08
C ARG A 379 3.23 9.13 -6.35
N PRO A 380 2.60 9.13 -7.54
CA PRO A 380 3.38 9.11 -8.76
C PRO A 380 4.25 10.37 -8.77
N PRO A 381 5.59 10.26 -8.81
CA PRO A 381 6.47 11.43 -8.84
C PRO A 381 6.21 12.28 -10.11
N PHE A 382 5.60 11.64 -11.11
CA PHE A 382 5.18 12.25 -12.37
C PHE A 382 3.86 13.05 -12.36
N VAL A 383 3.19 13.26 -11.22
CA VAL A 383 2.03 14.18 -11.17
C VAL A 383 2.52 15.63 -11.29
N LEU A 384 2.11 16.32 -12.36
CA LEU A 384 2.32 17.77 -12.50
C LEU A 384 1.11 18.53 -11.94
N THR A 385 1.16 18.82 -10.63
CA THR A 385 0.13 19.62 -9.93
C THR A 385 0.09 21.07 -10.43
N ALA A 386 -1.08 21.69 -10.37
CA ALA A 386 -1.24 23.11 -10.70
C ALA A 386 -0.32 24.00 -9.84
N ALA A 387 -0.12 23.68 -8.55
CA ALA A 387 0.83 24.38 -7.69
C ALA A 387 2.29 24.25 -8.18
N THR A 388 2.70 23.09 -8.71
CA THR A 388 4.07 22.88 -9.23
C THR A 388 4.27 23.54 -10.60
N LEU A 389 3.22 23.58 -11.42
CA LEU A 389 3.18 24.33 -12.68
C LEU A 389 3.33 25.85 -12.45
N LEU A 390 2.59 26.40 -11.48
CA LEU A 390 2.61 27.83 -11.12
C LEU A 390 3.92 28.28 -10.46
N ALA A 391 4.74 27.35 -9.97
CA ALA A 391 6.04 27.64 -9.38
C ALA A 391 7.17 27.87 -10.42
N SER A 392 6.97 27.48 -11.68
CA SER A 392 7.99 27.59 -12.73
C SER A 392 7.90 28.94 -13.44
N ASP A 393 8.91 29.79 -13.28
CA ASP A 393 9.05 31.06 -14.03
C ASP A 393 9.22 30.84 -15.54
N ALA A 394 9.62 29.64 -15.98
CA ALA A 394 9.73 29.28 -17.39
C ALA A 394 8.36 28.90 -18.00
N VAL A 395 7.55 28.12 -17.28
CA VAL A 395 6.25 27.62 -17.77
C VAL A 395 5.12 28.63 -17.53
N ARG A 396 5.06 29.25 -16.35
CA ARG A 396 3.98 30.14 -15.91
C ARG A 396 3.63 31.26 -16.91
N PRO A 397 4.58 31.97 -17.56
CA PRO A 397 4.25 33.03 -18.53
C PRO A 397 3.61 32.53 -19.83
N ARG A 398 3.69 31.22 -20.13
CA ARG A 398 3.08 30.60 -21.31
C ARG A 398 1.69 30.04 -21.02
N LEU A 399 1.29 29.95 -19.75
CA LEU A 399 -0.08 29.59 -19.36
C LEU A 399 -1.02 30.74 -19.73
N ARG A 400 -2.03 30.46 -20.56
CA ARG A 400 -3.14 31.39 -20.78
C ARG A 400 -4.03 31.33 -19.54
N THR A 401 -3.85 32.25 -18.60
CA THR A 401 -4.48 32.23 -17.25
C THR A 401 -5.99 32.51 -17.23
N ALA A 402 -6.73 32.13 -18.28
CA ALA A 402 -8.18 32.23 -18.37
C ALA A 402 -8.90 31.00 -17.77
N GLU A 403 -8.16 29.96 -17.35
CA GLU A 403 -8.69 28.69 -16.85
C GLU A 403 -8.45 28.46 -15.35
N LEU A 404 -7.64 29.30 -14.70
CA LEU A 404 -7.53 29.33 -13.25
C LEU A 404 -8.43 30.44 -12.71
N ASP A 405 -8.98 30.24 -11.52
CA ASP A 405 -9.93 31.19 -10.93
C ASP A 405 -9.30 32.61 -10.83
N PRO A 406 -9.94 33.65 -11.39
CA PRO A 406 -9.38 35.00 -11.39
C PRO A 406 -9.29 35.65 -10.00
N GLU A 407 -9.94 35.09 -8.97
CA GLU A 407 -9.80 35.53 -7.59
C GLU A 407 -8.60 34.86 -6.87
N LEU A 408 -8.02 33.80 -7.46
CA LEU A 408 -6.93 33.02 -6.85
C LEU A 408 -5.61 33.81 -6.76
N ARG A 409 -5.24 34.20 -5.55
CA ARG A 409 -3.98 34.89 -5.26
C ARG A 409 -2.85 33.88 -5.14
N THR A 410 -1.79 34.11 -5.91
CA THR A 410 -0.61 33.22 -5.95
C THR A 410 0.61 33.96 -5.41
N THR A 411 1.31 33.35 -4.44
CA THR A 411 2.65 33.79 -4.05
C THR A 411 3.60 32.60 -4.10
N VAL A 412 4.82 32.83 -4.60
CA VAL A 412 5.86 31.82 -4.77
C VAL A 412 7.10 32.33 -4.04
N ASP A 413 7.64 31.53 -3.13
CA ASP A 413 8.84 31.89 -2.37
C ASP A 413 9.75 30.68 -2.12
N ALA A 414 11.05 30.92 -1.94
CA ALA A 414 12.02 29.87 -1.65
C ALA A 414 12.03 29.57 -0.14
N ALA A 415 11.58 28.37 0.23
CA ALA A 415 11.40 27.96 1.62
C ALA A 415 11.64 26.46 1.82
N PHE A 416 11.61 26.04 3.09
CA PHE A 416 11.60 24.63 3.44
C PHE A 416 10.16 24.11 3.49
N ALA A 417 9.88 23.08 2.69
CA ALA A 417 8.68 22.26 2.85
C ALA A 417 8.98 21.13 3.85
N VAL A 418 8.12 20.98 4.84
CA VAL A 418 8.12 19.87 5.80
C VAL A 418 6.80 19.11 5.64
N VAL A 419 6.88 17.85 5.24
CA VAL A 419 5.74 16.95 5.09
C VAL A 419 5.81 15.88 6.17
N VAL A 420 4.69 15.61 6.84
CA VAL A 420 4.58 14.57 7.88
C VAL A 420 3.47 13.61 7.53
N LEU A 421 3.78 12.31 7.60
CA LEU A 421 2.89 11.20 7.28
C LEU A 421 2.67 10.35 8.54
N GLY A 422 1.42 10.22 8.98
CA GLY A 422 1.10 9.61 10.28
C GLY A 422 -0.38 9.50 10.60
N LEU A 423 -0.75 8.90 11.73
CA LEU A 423 -2.16 8.81 12.13
C LEU A 423 -2.76 10.21 12.44
N PRO A 424 -4.05 10.47 12.14
CA PRO A 424 -4.68 11.78 12.30
C PRO A 424 -4.53 12.37 13.72
N MET A 425 -4.76 11.57 14.77
CA MET A 425 -4.61 12.01 16.17
C MET A 425 -3.18 12.45 16.51
N ALA A 426 -2.18 11.88 15.85
CA ALA A 426 -0.79 12.23 16.07
C ALA A 426 -0.44 13.54 15.35
N ILE A 427 -0.95 13.74 14.13
CA ILE A 427 -0.87 15.02 13.39
C ILE A 427 -1.56 16.15 14.16
N ASP A 428 -2.76 15.89 14.69
CA ASP A 428 -3.52 16.87 15.49
C ASP A 428 -2.75 17.33 16.73
N SER A 429 -1.91 16.46 17.30
CA SER A 429 -1.03 16.78 18.43
C SER A 429 0.18 17.63 18.04
N LEU A 430 0.59 17.65 16.77
CA LEU A 430 1.70 18.48 16.29
C LEU A 430 1.30 19.95 16.18
N LEU A 431 0.06 20.23 15.81
CA LEU A 431 -0.46 21.59 15.58
C LEU A 431 -0.33 22.48 16.83
N THR A 432 -0.32 21.89 18.02
CA THR A 432 -0.11 22.59 19.30
C THR A 432 1.36 22.80 19.68
N GLY A 433 2.31 22.17 19.00
CA GLY A 433 3.76 22.24 19.27
C GLY A 433 4.59 22.98 18.21
N LEU A 434 3.98 23.43 17.10
CA LEU A 434 4.70 24.07 15.99
C LEU A 434 5.38 25.40 16.39
N PRO A 435 6.63 25.64 15.97
CA PRO A 435 7.31 26.91 16.23
C PRO A 435 6.60 28.13 15.61
N SER A 436 6.59 29.25 16.34
CA SER A 436 6.13 30.54 15.81
C SER A 436 6.90 30.92 14.53
N GLY A 437 6.17 31.29 13.47
CA GLY A 437 6.74 31.56 12.15
C GLY A 437 6.67 30.39 11.16
N VAL A 438 6.27 29.19 11.60
CA VAL A 438 5.93 28.07 10.69
C VAL A 438 4.49 28.20 10.20
N SER A 439 4.33 28.75 8.99
CA SER A 439 3.08 28.71 8.22
C SER A 439 2.74 27.27 7.85
N HIS A 440 1.52 26.80 8.14
CA HIS A 440 1.10 25.44 7.83
C HIS A 440 -0.31 25.39 7.25
N HIS A 441 -0.51 24.49 6.29
CA HIS A 441 -1.85 24.05 5.91
C HIS A 441 -2.21 22.83 6.77
N ARG A 442 -3.50 22.55 6.97
CA ARG A 442 -3.97 21.32 7.65
C ARG A 442 -4.70 20.43 6.64
N PRO A 443 -3.97 19.71 5.76
CA PRO A 443 -4.59 18.70 4.90
C PRO A 443 -5.15 17.56 5.76
N ARG A 444 -6.13 16.84 5.21
CA ARG A 444 -6.97 15.92 6.00
C ARG A 444 -6.52 14.46 5.89
N GLY A 445 -6.68 13.73 6.99
CA GLY A 445 -6.35 12.30 7.07
C GLY A 445 -4.97 12.09 7.69
N ASP A 446 -4.08 11.43 6.95
CA ASP A 446 -2.82 10.91 7.47
C ASP A 446 -1.57 11.68 7.00
N THR A 447 -1.77 12.94 6.58
CA THR A 447 -0.77 13.79 5.94
C THR A 447 -0.86 15.22 6.48
N PHE A 448 0.28 15.87 6.71
CA PHE A 448 0.41 17.27 7.15
C PHE A 448 1.52 17.97 6.35
N ILE A 449 1.34 19.28 6.05
CA ILE A 449 2.24 20.06 5.20
C ILE A 449 2.49 21.44 5.83
N ALA A 450 3.76 21.76 6.08
CA ALA A 450 4.21 23.05 6.60
C ALA A 450 5.28 23.69 5.71
N ARG A 451 5.27 25.02 5.69
CA ARG A 451 6.29 25.90 5.09
C ARG A 451 7.04 26.60 6.22
N ALA A 452 8.33 26.32 6.34
CA ALA A 452 9.24 27.01 7.25
C ALA A 452 10.17 27.97 6.46
N PRO A 453 10.27 29.26 6.85
CA PRO A 453 11.09 30.23 6.13
C PRO A 453 12.60 30.10 6.42
N THR A 454 13.00 29.33 7.44
CA THR A 454 14.41 29.09 7.80
C THR A 454 14.66 27.61 8.09
N LEU A 455 15.92 27.22 7.95
CA LEU A 455 16.44 25.89 8.27
C LEU A 455 16.11 25.50 9.72
N GLU A 456 16.38 26.38 10.69
CA GLU A 456 16.13 26.10 12.11
C GLU A 456 14.64 25.80 12.39
N LEU A 457 13.72 26.55 11.79
CA LEU A 457 12.28 26.33 11.94
C LEU A 457 11.83 25.02 11.28
N ALA A 458 12.44 24.64 10.16
CA ALA A 458 12.18 23.36 9.49
C ALA A 458 12.64 22.16 10.34
N LEU A 459 13.83 22.25 10.94
CA LEU A 459 14.35 21.23 11.86
C LEU A 459 13.49 21.09 13.11
N ARG A 460 13.17 22.20 13.78
CA ARG A 460 12.30 22.18 14.98
C ARG A 460 10.93 21.53 14.67
N ALA A 461 10.34 21.82 13.50
CA ALA A 461 9.09 21.18 13.07
C ALA A 461 9.24 19.66 12.78
N ALA A 462 10.34 19.25 12.16
CA ALA A 462 10.63 17.83 11.88
C ALA A 462 10.96 17.03 13.15
N GLU A 463 11.69 17.61 14.09
CA GLU A 463 11.95 17.02 15.41
C GLU A 463 10.66 16.84 16.21
N GLU A 464 9.77 17.84 16.23
CA GLU A 464 8.49 17.75 16.93
C GLU A 464 7.58 16.67 16.32
N ALA A 465 7.55 16.58 14.99
CA ALA A 465 6.86 15.52 14.26
C ALA A 465 7.36 14.11 14.63
N VAL A 466 8.67 13.93 14.87
CA VAL A 466 9.26 12.66 15.30
C VAL A 466 9.11 12.40 16.81
N ARG A 467 9.04 13.47 17.62
CA ARG A 467 8.88 13.41 19.08
C ARG A 467 7.50 12.92 19.47
N HIS A 468 6.45 13.57 18.97
CA HIS A 468 5.06 13.34 19.40
C HIS A 468 4.36 12.22 18.63
N ALA A 469 4.74 11.97 17.38
CA ALA A 469 4.06 10.98 16.55
C ALA A 469 4.94 9.72 16.37
N ARG A 470 4.40 8.54 16.68
CA ARG A 470 5.12 7.26 16.54
C ARG A 470 4.18 6.10 16.13
N PRO A 471 4.51 5.35 15.05
CA PRO A 471 5.41 5.68 13.93
C PRO A 471 4.90 6.80 13.00
N THR A 472 5.84 7.59 12.47
CA THR A 472 5.61 8.57 11.39
C THR A 472 6.84 8.70 10.52
N SER A 473 6.60 9.09 9.27
CA SER A 473 7.62 9.42 8.28
C SER A 473 7.55 10.93 8.00
N VAL A 474 8.69 11.60 7.97
CA VAL A 474 8.83 13.03 7.78
C VAL A 474 9.76 13.27 6.60
N GLY A 475 9.34 14.10 5.65
CA GLY A 475 10.18 14.53 4.54
C GLY A 475 10.44 16.03 4.61
N VAL A 476 11.69 16.41 4.34
CA VAL A 476 12.10 17.82 4.27
C VAL A 476 12.81 18.08 2.95
N ALA A 477 12.39 19.13 2.24
CA ALA A 477 13.04 19.62 1.04
C ALA A 477 13.08 21.15 1.02
N PHE A 478 14.10 21.70 0.36
CA PHE A 478 14.22 23.13 0.08
C PHE A 478 13.97 23.40 -1.41
N GLY A 479 13.31 24.51 -1.72
CA GLY A 479 13.02 24.96 -3.09
C GLY A 479 11.82 25.92 -3.13
N PRO A 480 11.22 26.14 -4.32
CA PRO A 480 10.00 26.91 -4.45
C PRO A 480 8.83 26.25 -3.71
N VAL A 481 8.16 27.03 -2.86
CA VAL A 481 6.87 26.73 -2.25
C VAL A 481 5.86 27.73 -2.80
N VAL A 482 4.67 27.25 -3.15
CA VAL A 482 3.55 28.08 -3.61
C VAL A 482 2.51 28.16 -2.52
N ARG A 483 2.13 29.38 -2.15
CA ARG A 483 0.97 29.67 -1.30
C ARG A 483 -0.15 30.20 -2.18
N LEU A 484 -1.34 29.66 -1.98
CA LEU A 484 -2.54 29.96 -2.76
C LEU A 484 -3.66 30.40 -1.82
N ASP A 485 -4.21 31.58 -2.07
CA ASP A 485 -5.23 32.24 -1.24
C ASP A 485 -6.46 32.58 -2.11
N ASP A 486 -7.61 32.00 -1.76
CA ASP A 486 -8.92 32.26 -2.41
C ASP A 486 -9.77 33.29 -1.64
N GLY A 487 -9.19 33.97 -0.63
CA GLY A 487 -9.88 34.89 0.27
C GLY A 487 -10.68 34.20 1.39
N ALA A 488 -10.85 32.88 1.35
CA ALA A 488 -11.49 32.07 2.38
C ALA A 488 -10.57 30.98 2.98
N ARG A 489 -9.49 30.61 2.27
CA ARG A 489 -8.57 29.50 2.59
C ARG A 489 -7.18 29.77 2.05
N GLU A 490 -6.17 29.28 2.75
CA GLU A 490 -4.79 29.19 2.27
C GLU A 490 -4.35 27.72 2.07
N ALA A 491 -3.75 27.42 0.93
CA ALA A 491 -3.11 26.13 0.60
C ALA A 491 -1.60 26.29 0.36
N ILE A 492 -0.83 25.21 0.57
CA ILE A 492 0.64 25.19 0.47
C ILE A 492 1.08 23.98 -0.38
N GLY A 493 1.65 24.26 -1.56
CA GLY A 493 2.06 23.26 -2.55
C GLY A 493 3.37 23.60 -3.27
N GLY A 494 3.59 22.97 -4.42
CA GLY A 494 4.72 23.27 -5.33
C GLY A 494 5.94 22.34 -5.21
N PRO A 495 7.04 22.62 -5.94
CA PRO A 495 8.17 21.70 -6.13
C PRO A 495 8.82 21.21 -4.82
N ALA A 496 8.98 22.07 -3.82
CA ALA A 496 9.53 21.65 -2.54
C ALA A 496 8.57 20.72 -1.79
N VAL A 497 7.25 20.94 -1.88
CA VAL A 497 6.23 20.06 -1.29
C VAL A 497 6.17 18.73 -2.04
N ASP A 498 6.34 18.73 -3.37
CA ASP A 498 6.47 17.52 -4.18
C ASP A 498 7.65 16.66 -3.71
N LEU A 499 8.84 17.25 -3.60
CA LEU A 499 10.07 16.56 -3.18
C LEU A 499 10.01 16.09 -1.72
N ALA A 500 9.49 16.92 -0.81
CA ALA A 500 9.30 16.57 0.60
C ALA A 500 8.28 15.43 0.78
N MET A 501 7.21 15.42 -0.01
CA MET A 501 6.24 14.32 -0.04
C MET A 501 6.89 13.03 -0.54
N ASP A 502 7.63 13.10 -1.65
CA ASP A 502 8.22 11.92 -2.28
C ASP A 502 9.25 11.25 -1.36
N VAL A 503 10.15 12.03 -0.74
CA VAL A 503 11.09 11.45 0.25
C VAL A 503 10.41 10.96 1.53
N ALA A 504 9.22 11.44 1.88
CA ALA A 504 8.49 10.96 3.07
C ALA A 504 7.83 9.59 2.86
N LEU A 505 7.34 9.31 1.64
CA LEU A 505 6.59 8.08 1.33
C LEU A 505 7.50 6.84 1.25
N HIS A 506 8.73 7.00 0.73
CA HIS A 506 9.70 5.93 0.52
C HIS A 506 10.52 5.54 1.79
N LEU A 507 10.04 5.88 2.99
CA LEU A 507 10.79 5.68 4.24
C LEU A 507 10.52 4.35 4.95
N GLY A 508 11.55 3.50 4.98
CA GLY A 508 11.64 2.30 5.82
C GLY A 508 12.60 2.42 7.00
N ARG A 509 12.62 3.59 7.66
CA ARG A 509 13.77 4.22 8.34
C ARG A 509 14.76 4.88 7.35
N PRO A 510 15.30 6.08 7.64
CA PRO A 510 15.12 6.93 8.84
C PRO A 510 13.67 7.40 9.05
N ARG A 511 13.40 8.14 10.13
CA ARG A 511 12.11 8.83 10.29
C ARG A 511 12.06 10.17 9.58
N VAL A 512 13.20 10.84 9.43
CA VAL A 512 13.34 12.08 8.65
C VAL A 512 14.15 11.80 7.40
N ALA A 513 13.53 11.90 6.23
CA ALA A 513 14.25 11.97 4.96
C ALA A 513 14.51 13.43 4.63
N VAL A 514 15.74 13.74 4.27
CA VAL A 514 16.14 15.05 3.77
C VAL A 514 16.48 14.90 2.30
N HIS A 515 15.76 15.62 1.43
CA HIS A 515 16.00 15.58 -0.01
C HIS A 515 17.33 16.25 -0.39
N GLU A 516 18.00 15.78 -1.44
CA GLU A 516 19.31 16.31 -1.85
C GLU A 516 19.33 17.81 -2.17
N SER A 517 18.20 18.45 -2.53
CA SER A 517 18.16 19.91 -2.73
C SER A 517 18.62 20.70 -1.49
N VAL A 518 18.54 20.09 -0.31
CA VAL A 518 19.01 20.60 0.98
C VAL A 518 20.54 20.41 1.19
N SER A 519 21.16 19.43 0.53
CA SER A 519 22.60 19.07 0.68
C SER A 519 23.59 20.19 0.28
N THR A 520 23.08 21.13 -0.52
CA THR A 520 23.76 22.34 -1.00
C THR A 520 24.04 23.33 0.12
N LEU A 521 23.28 23.25 1.23
CA LEU A 521 23.40 24.12 2.40
C LEU A 521 24.39 23.53 3.41
N PRO A 522 25.55 24.17 3.70
CA PRO A 522 26.55 23.62 4.61
C PRO A 522 26.01 23.39 6.03
N GLU A 523 25.09 24.24 6.47
CA GLU A 523 24.48 24.27 7.80
C GLU A 523 23.69 23.01 8.16
N TRP A 524 23.24 22.22 7.17
CA TRP A 524 22.46 20.99 7.41
C TRP A 524 23.29 19.77 7.81
N ARG A 525 24.59 19.73 7.45
CA ARG A 525 25.43 18.54 7.64
C ARG A 525 25.65 18.18 9.11
N PRO A 526 25.97 19.11 10.02
CA PRO A 526 26.18 18.79 11.43
C PRO A 526 24.94 18.20 12.11
N TRP A 527 23.73 18.68 11.75
CA TRP A 527 22.49 18.13 12.31
C TRP A 527 22.22 16.70 11.78
N LEU A 528 22.46 16.45 10.49
CA LEU A 528 22.33 15.11 9.89
C LEU A 528 23.32 14.11 10.51
N GLU A 529 24.55 14.53 10.78
CA GLU A 529 25.57 13.72 11.45
C GLU A 529 25.16 13.41 12.90
N GLN A 530 24.68 14.40 13.65
CA GLN A 530 24.20 14.24 15.03
C GLN A 530 22.94 13.37 15.12
N ASN A 531 22.07 13.41 14.10
CA ASN A 531 20.77 12.72 14.08
C ASN A 531 20.73 11.49 13.15
N ALA A 532 21.89 10.94 12.74
CA ALA A 532 21.99 9.85 11.76
C ALA A 532 21.18 8.57 12.12
N ALA A 533 20.82 8.38 13.39
CA ALA A 533 19.96 7.28 13.85
C ALA A 533 18.46 7.49 13.56
N VAL A 534 18.03 8.72 13.29
CA VAL A 534 16.62 9.11 13.03
C VAL A 534 16.42 9.90 11.74
N ALA A 535 17.49 10.42 11.14
CA ALA A 535 17.50 11.20 9.91
C ALA A 535 18.52 10.67 8.88
N ARG A 536 18.23 10.77 7.58
CA ARG A 536 19.17 10.43 6.49
C ARG A 536 18.90 11.33 5.28
N MET A 537 19.97 11.69 4.57
CA MET A 537 19.87 12.36 3.28
C MET A 537 19.55 11.32 2.19
N THR A 538 18.55 11.61 1.36
CA THR A 538 18.01 10.68 0.35
C THR A 538 18.15 11.29 -1.04
N ARG A 539 18.76 10.53 -1.97
CA ARG A 539 18.85 10.87 -3.39
C ARG A 539 17.70 10.19 -4.13
N LEU A 540 16.79 10.98 -4.70
CA LEU A 540 15.74 10.46 -5.59
C LEU A 540 16.27 10.39 -7.02
N THR A 541 17.19 9.46 -7.25
CA THR A 541 17.77 9.19 -8.57
C THR A 541 17.61 7.70 -8.89
N ASP A 542 16.98 7.42 -10.03
CA ASP A 542 16.88 6.11 -10.68
C ASP A 542 16.02 5.02 -9.99
N SER A 543 14.87 5.39 -9.40
CA SER A 543 13.88 4.41 -8.92
C SER A 543 13.30 3.54 -10.07
N PRO A 544 13.30 2.19 -9.95
CA PRO A 544 12.80 1.28 -10.99
C PRO A 544 11.25 1.25 -11.13
N GLU A 545 10.54 1.97 -10.28
CA GLU A 545 9.07 2.05 -10.21
C GLU A 545 8.43 2.88 -11.34
N LEU A 546 9.24 3.51 -12.20
CA LEU A 546 8.79 4.24 -13.39
C LEU A 546 7.90 3.42 -14.35
N LEU A 547 7.96 2.09 -14.27
CA LEU A 547 7.25 1.17 -15.16
C LEU A 547 5.75 1.00 -14.87
N VAL A 548 5.24 1.49 -13.72
CA VAL A 548 3.95 1.05 -13.17
C VAL A 548 2.71 1.52 -13.96
N PHE A 549 2.75 2.70 -14.59
CA PHE A 549 1.79 3.11 -15.63
C PHE A 549 2.39 3.06 -17.06
N SER A 550 3.64 2.61 -17.19
CA SER A 550 4.35 2.51 -18.48
C SER A 550 4.05 1.21 -19.24
N ALA A 551 3.25 0.31 -18.68
CA ALA A 551 2.90 -0.99 -19.29
C ALA A 551 2.12 -0.92 -20.63
N MET A 552 1.68 0.28 -21.06
CA MET A 552 1.13 0.55 -22.39
C MET A 552 2.12 1.26 -23.35
N LEU A 553 3.37 1.50 -22.93
CA LEU A 553 4.36 2.32 -23.66
C LEU A 553 5.78 1.70 -23.69
N ASP A 554 6.17 0.90 -22.70
CA ASP A 554 7.53 0.35 -22.63
C ASP A 554 7.73 -0.93 -23.46
N PHE A 555 8.81 -0.94 -24.24
CA PHE A 555 9.04 -1.89 -25.33
C PHE A 555 10.19 -2.90 -25.07
N ARG A 556 10.66 -3.07 -23.82
CA ARG A 556 11.92 -3.78 -23.47
C ARG A 556 11.81 -4.60 -22.15
N THR A 557 12.46 -5.77 -22.07
CA THR A 557 12.13 -6.86 -21.10
C THR A 557 13.35 -7.53 -20.38
N SER A 558 13.16 -8.09 -19.16
CA SER A 558 13.95 -9.20 -18.51
C SER A 558 13.47 -9.55 -17.05
N ARG A 559 13.79 -10.75 -16.49
CA ARG A 559 12.95 -11.53 -15.49
C ARG A 559 13.68 -12.39 -14.41
N PRO A 560 13.15 -12.57 -13.16
CA PRO A 560 13.12 -13.89 -12.45
C PRO A 560 11.97 -14.13 -11.40
N THR A 561 11.89 -15.32 -10.73
CA THR A 561 11.00 -15.70 -9.56
C THR A 561 11.46 -17.07 -8.94
N PRO A 562 11.27 -17.46 -7.62
CA PRO A 562 10.04 -18.07 -7.03
C PRO A 562 9.85 -17.84 -5.47
N SER A 563 9.26 -18.62 -4.49
CA SER A 563 8.53 -19.93 -4.27
C SER A 563 7.84 -20.01 -2.83
N ARG A 564 7.06 -21.06 -2.43
CA ARG A 564 6.54 -21.34 -1.01
C ARG A 564 6.08 -22.82 -0.68
N PRO A 565 6.14 -23.34 0.58
CA PRO A 565 5.61 -24.68 1.01
C PRO A 565 4.65 -24.70 2.30
N PRO A 566 4.66 -25.61 3.35
CA PRO A 566 3.46 -26.40 3.84
C PRO A 566 3.10 -26.49 5.39
N GLU A 567 2.08 -27.29 5.81
CA GLU A 567 1.40 -27.41 7.17
C GLU A 567 0.78 -28.85 7.47
N SER A 568 0.07 -29.30 8.56
CA SER A 568 0.17 -29.35 10.09
C SER A 568 -0.94 -30.31 10.75
N ALA A 569 -0.83 -30.93 11.98
CA ALA A 569 -1.91 -31.81 12.63
C ALA A 569 -1.80 -32.28 14.16
N PRO A 570 -2.88 -32.80 14.88
CA PRO A 570 -3.01 -32.94 16.37
C PRO A 570 -3.68 -34.22 17.04
N ALA A 571 -3.89 -34.24 18.40
CA ALA A 571 -4.63 -35.24 19.25
C ALA A 571 -5.35 -34.65 20.55
N ALA A 572 -5.80 -35.48 21.53
CA ALA A 572 -6.80 -35.10 22.60
C ALA A 572 -6.65 -35.83 24.00
N PRO A 573 -7.67 -35.94 24.91
CA PRO A 573 -8.16 -34.93 25.88
C PRO A 573 -8.15 -35.36 27.39
N GLY A 574 -8.37 -34.43 28.33
CA GLY A 574 -8.68 -34.75 29.74
C GLY A 574 -8.57 -33.62 30.77
N LEU A 575 -7.66 -32.67 30.54
CA LEU A 575 -7.64 -31.32 31.15
C LEU A 575 -8.57 -30.41 30.30
N PRO A 576 -8.52 -29.06 30.34
CA PRO A 576 -8.84 -28.32 29.12
C PRO A 576 -7.98 -28.93 28.00
N THR A 577 -8.60 -29.58 27.01
CA THR A 577 -7.86 -30.35 25.99
C THR A 577 -6.77 -29.50 25.35
N ARG A 578 -7.06 -28.20 25.19
CA ARG A 578 -6.13 -27.17 24.79
C ARG A 578 -6.26 -25.92 25.64
N VAL A 579 -5.22 -25.10 25.59
CA VAL A 579 -5.23 -23.67 25.96
C VAL A 579 -4.50 -22.93 24.83
N GLY A 580 -5.23 -22.11 24.07
CA GLY A 580 -4.73 -21.63 22.79
C GLY A 580 -4.52 -22.80 21.81
N PRO A 581 -3.49 -22.74 20.95
CA PRO A 581 -3.21 -23.84 20.02
C PRO A 581 -2.65 -25.10 20.70
N TYR A 582 -2.26 -25.04 21.98
CA TYR A 582 -1.44 -26.05 22.67
C TYR A 582 -2.26 -27.10 23.43
N VAL A 583 -1.95 -28.39 23.27
CA VAL A 583 -2.63 -29.47 24.01
C VAL A 583 -2.07 -29.63 25.41
N VAL A 584 -2.92 -29.57 26.43
CA VAL A 584 -2.47 -29.60 27.83
C VAL A 584 -2.12 -31.02 28.27
N LEU A 585 -0.92 -31.19 28.81
CA LEU A 585 -0.40 -32.47 29.31
C LEU A 585 -0.60 -32.64 30.83
N ARG A 586 -0.30 -31.62 31.65
CA ARG A 586 -0.47 -31.63 33.12
C ARG A 586 -0.33 -30.24 33.75
N GLU A 587 -0.61 -30.13 35.04
CA GLU A 587 -0.24 -28.95 35.84
C GLU A 587 1.26 -28.95 36.20
N LEU A 588 1.90 -27.78 36.11
CA LEU A 588 3.28 -27.52 36.56
C LEU A 588 3.32 -26.79 37.92
N GLY A 589 2.39 -25.88 38.16
CA GLY A 589 2.29 -25.14 39.42
C GLY A 589 1.19 -24.08 39.41
N ARG A 590 0.84 -23.57 40.58
CA ARG A 590 -0.29 -22.66 40.78
C ARG A 590 0.05 -21.58 41.80
N GLY A 591 -0.17 -20.32 41.42
CA GLY A 591 0.08 -19.14 42.24
C GLY A 591 -1.20 -18.32 42.50
N GLY A 592 -1.07 -17.20 43.20
CA GLY A 592 -2.22 -16.39 43.64
C GLY A 592 -2.99 -15.66 42.52
N MET A 593 -2.42 -15.54 41.32
CA MET A 593 -3.07 -14.88 40.16
C MET A 593 -3.25 -15.83 38.97
N GLY A 594 -2.59 -16.99 38.95
CA GLY A 594 -2.50 -17.81 37.75
C GLY A 594 -2.05 -19.25 37.98
N LEU A 595 -2.21 -20.04 36.94
CA LEU A 595 -1.94 -21.47 36.83
C LEU A 595 -0.94 -21.69 35.69
N VAL A 596 0.08 -22.51 35.90
CA VAL A 596 1.06 -22.89 34.88
C VAL A 596 0.88 -24.37 34.55
N LEU A 597 0.76 -24.66 33.26
CA LEU A 597 0.50 -25.98 32.69
C LEU A 597 1.67 -26.41 31.83
N GLU A 598 1.98 -27.71 31.79
CA GLU A 598 2.79 -28.29 30.72
C GLU A 598 1.86 -28.58 29.54
N ALA A 599 2.23 -28.14 28.34
CA ALA A 599 1.46 -28.35 27.12
C ALA A 599 2.37 -28.77 25.96
N LEU A 600 1.76 -29.31 24.91
CA LEU A 600 2.41 -29.74 23.67
C LEU A 600 2.02 -28.80 22.53
N ASP A 601 3.03 -28.24 21.86
CA ASP A 601 2.89 -27.63 20.54
C ASP A 601 2.92 -28.73 19.48
N GLU A 602 1.73 -29.15 19.05
CA GLU A 602 1.55 -30.27 18.13
C GLU A 602 2.06 -29.95 16.71
N ALA A 603 2.24 -28.68 16.35
CA ALA A 603 2.85 -28.29 15.09
C ALA A 603 4.38 -28.51 15.07
N THR A 604 5.01 -28.66 16.24
CA THR A 604 6.47 -28.82 16.39
C THR A 604 6.90 -30.01 17.26
N ALA A 605 5.95 -30.71 17.89
CA ALA A 605 6.14 -31.70 18.95
C ALA A 605 6.90 -31.20 20.20
N GLU A 606 6.95 -29.87 20.41
CA GLU A 606 7.71 -29.24 21.49
C GLU A 606 6.89 -29.10 22.79
N ARG A 607 7.53 -29.31 23.94
CA ARG A 607 6.91 -29.13 25.26
C ARG A 607 7.09 -27.69 25.75
N LEU A 608 5.97 -27.06 26.11
CA LEU A 608 5.90 -25.66 26.53
C LEU A 608 5.29 -25.55 27.93
N ALA A 609 5.64 -24.48 28.64
CA ALA A 609 4.89 -24.03 29.81
C ALA A 609 3.84 -23.01 29.35
N VAL A 610 2.57 -23.21 29.72
CA VAL A 610 1.46 -22.29 29.42
C VAL A 610 0.94 -21.72 30.73
N LYS A 611 1.19 -20.43 30.95
CA LYS A 611 0.71 -19.64 32.09
C LYS A 611 -0.67 -19.09 31.73
N VAL A 612 -1.66 -19.24 32.62
CA VAL A 612 -3.03 -18.71 32.48
C VAL A 612 -3.43 -17.98 33.75
N LEU A 613 -4.31 -16.97 33.67
CA LEU A 613 -4.89 -16.36 34.88
C LEU A 613 -5.99 -17.25 35.47
N LEU A 614 -6.23 -17.16 36.78
CA LEU A 614 -7.32 -17.91 37.42
C LEU A 614 -8.70 -17.28 37.12
N PRO A 615 -9.80 -18.05 37.13
CA PRO A 615 -11.14 -17.50 36.91
C PRO A 615 -11.50 -16.42 37.95
N GLY A 616 -11.94 -15.25 37.48
CA GLY A 616 -12.31 -14.11 38.33
C GLY A 616 -11.76 -12.75 37.87
N PHE A 617 -10.87 -12.70 36.87
CA PHE A 617 -10.40 -11.45 36.25
C PHE A 617 -11.15 -11.19 34.94
N GLU A 618 -11.74 -10.00 34.78
CA GLU A 618 -12.45 -9.60 33.54
C GLU A 618 -11.48 -9.02 32.49
N ALA A 619 -11.87 -9.06 31.21
CA ALA A 619 -11.04 -8.59 30.09
C ALA A 619 -10.62 -7.09 30.13
N HIS A 620 -11.25 -6.29 31.00
CA HIS A 620 -10.90 -4.87 31.22
C HIS A 620 -9.98 -4.65 32.44
N ASP A 621 -9.68 -5.69 33.21
CA ASP A 621 -8.87 -5.60 34.43
C ASP A 621 -7.41 -5.20 34.10
N PRO A 622 -6.81 -4.20 34.78
CA PRO A 622 -5.40 -3.89 34.70
C PRO A 622 -4.44 -5.08 34.89
N TYR A 623 -4.83 -6.14 35.61
CA TYR A 623 -4.05 -7.38 35.73
C TYR A 623 -3.98 -8.15 34.40
N VAL A 624 -5.07 -8.23 33.63
CA VAL A 624 -5.08 -8.85 32.28
C VAL A 624 -4.21 -8.03 31.31
N GLN A 625 -4.26 -6.69 31.41
CA GLN A 625 -3.40 -5.83 30.59
C GLN A 625 -1.91 -5.98 30.93
N ARG A 626 -1.56 -6.11 32.23
CA ARG A 626 -0.16 -6.38 32.65
C ARG A 626 0.33 -7.72 32.14
N PHE A 627 -0.48 -8.77 32.29
CA PHE A 627 -0.20 -10.13 31.84
C PHE A 627 0.15 -10.19 30.33
N PHE A 628 -0.62 -9.51 29.48
CA PHE A 628 -0.28 -9.44 28.05
C PHE A 628 0.91 -8.54 27.72
N ASN A 629 1.15 -7.47 28.49
CA ASN A 629 2.33 -6.64 28.31
C ASN A 629 3.62 -7.41 28.68
N GLU A 630 3.64 -8.12 29.80
CA GLU A 630 4.70 -9.06 30.24
C GLU A 630 5.09 -10.01 29.09
N ALA A 631 4.10 -10.65 28.45
CA ALA A 631 4.29 -11.54 27.31
C ALA A 631 4.81 -10.85 26.04
N TRP A 632 4.23 -9.70 25.67
CA TRP A 632 4.61 -8.90 24.50
C TRP A 632 6.02 -8.30 24.62
N TYR A 633 6.46 -8.03 25.84
CA TYR A 633 7.83 -7.59 26.13
C TYR A 633 8.81 -8.77 26.07
N ALA A 634 8.53 -9.86 26.79
CA ALA A 634 9.42 -11.02 26.89
C ALA A 634 9.67 -11.72 25.54
N SER A 635 8.62 -11.89 24.72
CA SER A 635 8.71 -12.52 23.37
C SER A 635 9.66 -11.81 22.40
N ARG A 636 10.05 -10.57 22.70
CA ARG A 636 10.93 -9.75 21.86
C ARG A 636 12.40 -9.79 22.28
N ILE A 637 12.72 -10.47 23.39
CA ILE A 637 14.08 -10.50 23.97
C ILE A 637 14.69 -11.90 23.78
N ARG A 638 15.65 -12.01 22.85
CA ARG A 638 16.40 -13.26 22.62
C ARG A 638 17.69 -13.25 23.42
N HIS A 639 17.65 -13.76 24.65
CA HIS A 639 18.82 -13.90 25.52
C HIS A 639 18.80 -15.28 26.21
N PRO A 640 19.92 -16.03 26.28
CA PRO A 640 19.92 -17.40 26.81
C PRO A 640 19.47 -17.49 28.28
N ASN A 641 19.63 -16.42 29.06
CA ASN A 641 19.22 -16.35 30.46
C ASN A 641 17.84 -15.73 30.70
N ILE A 642 17.06 -15.47 29.66
CA ILE A 642 15.66 -15.03 29.74
C ILE A 642 14.76 -16.18 29.30
N VAL A 643 13.58 -16.31 29.91
CA VAL A 643 12.56 -17.26 29.45
C VAL A 643 11.91 -16.76 28.16
N ALA A 644 12.01 -17.56 27.10
CA ALA A 644 11.47 -17.27 25.79
C ALA A 644 9.96 -17.48 25.79
N VAL A 645 9.20 -16.39 25.70
CA VAL A 645 7.76 -16.43 25.36
C VAL A 645 7.64 -16.67 23.86
N ARG A 646 6.87 -17.70 23.50
CA ARG A 646 6.64 -18.19 22.14
C ARG A 646 5.40 -17.56 21.50
N ASP A 647 4.31 -17.45 22.28
CA ASP A 647 3.01 -16.94 21.85
C ASP A 647 2.17 -16.52 23.09
N PHE A 648 1.09 -15.76 22.90
CA PHE A 648 0.13 -15.40 23.94
C PHE A 648 -1.21 -14.96 23.34
N GLY A 649 -2.31 -15.19 24.05
CA GLY A 649 -3.64 -14.90 23.52
C GLY A 649 -4.78 -14.91 24.54
N LEU A 650 -5.97 -14.60 24.03
CA LEU A 650 -7.22 -14.61 24.75
C LEU A 650 -8.19 -15.52 23.99
N GLU A 651 -8.61 -16.61 24.62
CA GLU A 651 -9.50 -17.64 24.05
C GLU A 651 -10.56 -17.97 25.09
N ASP A 652 -11.84 -18.00 24.72
CA ASP A 652 -12.99 -18.18 25.63
C ASP A 652 -12.89 -17.35 26.94
N GLU A 653 -12.50 -16.08 26.78
CA GLU A 653 -12.21 -15.08 27.83
C GLU A 653 -11.07 -15.44 28.81
N GLN A 654 -10.39 -16.58 28.62
CA GLN A 654 -9.22 -17.01 29.39
C GLN A 654 -7.92 -16.44 28.80
N PRO A 655 -7.17 -15.58 29.52
CA PRO A 655 -5.86 -15.12 29.10
C PRO A 655 -4.81 -16.22 29.26
N TRP A 656 -3.93 -16.39 28.26
CA TRP A 656 -2.84 -17.36 28.29
C TRP A 656 -1.53 -16.83 27.66
N ILE A 657 -0.39 -17.36 28.12
CA ILE A 657 0.98 -17.10 27.61
C ILE A 657 1.71 -18.43 27.50
N ALA A 658 2.28 -18.74 26.34
CA ALA A 658 3.11 -19.91 26.11
C ALA A 658 4.60 -19.55 26.08
N MET A 659 5.41 -20.31 26.80
CA MET A 659 6.86 -20.10 26.95
C MET A 659 7.61 -21.44 26.99
N GLU A 660 8.93 -21.43 26.89
CA GLU A 660 9.74 -22.66 26.97
C GLU A 660 9.50 -23.44 28.30
N CYS A 661 9.39 -24.77 28.22
CA CYS A 661 9.20 -25.61 29.41
C CYS A 661 10.51 -25.85 30.16
N LEU A 662 10.78 -25.05 31.19
CA LEU A 662 12.00 -25.19 31.99
C LEU A 662 11.98 -26.41 32.92
N ILE A 663 13.10 -27.14 32.94
CA ILE A 663 13.38 -28.21 33.91
C ILE A 663 14.32 -27.64 34.97
N GLY A 664 14.00 -27.79 36.26
CA GLY A 664 14.78 -27.20 37.35
C GLY A 664 13.97 -26.83 38.60
N ARG A 665 14.36 -25.76 39.29
CA ARG A 665 13.65 -25.18 40.47
C ARG A 665 14.03 -23.71 40.67
N SER A 666 13.23 -22.95 41.43
CA SER A 666 13.59 -21.56 41.75
C SER A 666 14.81 -21.45 42.67
N LEU A 667 15.50 -20.30 42.61
CA LEU A 667 16.59 -19.93 43.52
C LEU A 667 16.08 -19.80 44.96
N HIS A 668 14.82 -19.37 45.16
CA HIS A 668 14.15 -19.36 46.46
C HIS A 668 14.07 -20.76 47.08
N ASP A 669 13.62 -21.76 46.31
CA ASP A 669 13.50 -23.15 46.79
C ASP A 669 14.87 -23.79 47.02
N ALA A 670 15.86 -23.44 46.20
CA ALA A 670 17.24 -23.86 46.40
C ALA A 670 17.83 -23.30 47.71
N LEU A 671 17.72 -22.00 47.96
CA LEU A 671 18.22 -21.37 49.18
C LEU A 671 17.48 -21.86 50.45
N ARG A 672 16.17 -22.15 50.34
CA ARG A 672 15.38 -22.68 51.47
C ARG A 672 15.66 -24.15 51.79
N ARG A 673 15.99 -24.97 50.79
CA ARG A 673 16.23 -26.41 50.96
C ARG A 673 17.70 -26.74 51.24
N ASP A 674 18.60 -26.07 50.53
CA ASP A 674 20.03 -26.42 50.50
C ASP A 674 20.88 -25.45 51.35
N GLY A 675 20.32 -24.30 51.76
CA GLY A 675 21.01 -23.27 52.52
C GLY A 675 21.83 -22.29 51.65
N PRO A 676 22.76 -21.52 52.26
CA PRO A 676 23.57 -20.54 51.56
C PRO A 676 24.47 -21.16 50.48
N MET A 677 24.51 -20.55 49.30
CA MET A 677 25.38 -21.01 48.21
C MET A 677 26.85 -20.62 48.41
N LEU A 678 27.76 -21.47 47.94
CA LEU A 678 29.17 -21.14 47.80
C LEU A 678 29.35 -19.90 46.90
N VAL A 679 30.28 -19.02 47.26
CA VAL A 679 30.51 -17.72 46.60
C VAL A 679 30.76 -17.88 45.09
N GLN A 680 31.47 -18.94 44.67
CA GLN A 680 31.75 -19.26 43.27
C GLN A 680 30.53 -19.75 42.47
N ARG A 681 29.45 -20.20 43.14
CA ARG A 681 28.15 -20.47 42.49
C ARG A 681 27.29 -19.20 42.47
N ALA A 682 27.21 -18.51 43.60
CA ALA A 682 26.46 -17.25 43.72
C ALA A 682 26.95 -16.19 42.71
N SER A 683 28.26 -16.02 42.55
CA SER A 683 28.84 -15.08 41.58
C SER A 683 28.47 -15.41 40.12
N ARG A 684 28.48 -16.68 39.72
CA ARG A 684 28.08 -17.10 38.36
C ARG A 684 26.59 -16.89 38.10
N VAL A 685 25.75 -17.22 39.08
CA VAL A 685 24.30 -16.96 39.06
C VAL A 685 24.00 -15.47 38.92
N LEU A 686 24.65 -14.63 39.73
CA LEU A 686 24.45 -13.18 39.72
C LEU A 686 24.96 -12.53 38.43
N SER A 687 26.08 -12.98 37.87
CA SER A 687 26.55 -12.48 36.56
C SER A 687 25.50 -12.71 35.48
N ALA A 688 25.04 -13.94 35.29
CA ALA A 688 24.05 -14.28 34.26
C ALA A 688 22.68 -13.57 34.46
N VAL A 689 22.32 -13.24 35.70
CA VAL A 689 21.16 -12.37 36.01
C VAL A 689 21.45 -10.92 35.60
N CYS A 690 22.63 -10.38 35.87
CA CYS A 690 23.03 -9.04 35.41
C CYS A 690 23.09 -8.96 33.87
N ASP A 691 23.60 -9.99 33.20
CA ASP A 691 23.68 -10.07 31.74
C ASP A 691 22.27 -10.08 31.11
N ALA A 692 21.34 -10.87 31.68
CA ALA A 692 19.92 -10.87 31.32
C ALA A 692 19.25 -9.49 31.52
N LEU A 693 19.50 -8.84 32.65
CA LEU A 693 18.98 -7.49 32.92
C LEU A 693 19.59 -6.45 31.98
N GLY A 694 20.85 -6.59 31.58
CA GLY A 694 21.48 -5.77 30.55
C GLY A 694 20.77 -5.90 29.19
N ALA A 695 20.47 -7.13 28.77
CA ALA A 695 19.72 -7.40 27.54
C ALA A 695 18.28 -6.82 27.60
N LEU A 696 17.60 -6.95 28.74
CA LEU A 696 16.29 -6.34 28.98
C LEU A 696 16.36 -4.80 28.89
N HIS A 697 17.30 -4.19 29.60
CA HIS A 697 17.46 -2.73 29.66
C HIS A 697 17.85 -2.13 28.30
N ALA A 698 18.62 -2.86 27.48
CA ALA A 698 18.96 -2.45 26.11
C ALA A 698 17.73 -2.31 25.19
N THR A 699 16.59 -2.94 25.52
CA THR A 699 15.31 -2.76 24.81
C THR A 699 14.44 -1.62 25.37
N GLY A 700 14.91 -0.91 26.41
CA GLY A 700 14.18 0.17 27.08
C GLY A 700 13.23 -0.29 28.20
N LEU A 701 13.38 -1.53 28.68
CA LEU A 701 12.48 -2.16 29.66
C LEU A 701 13.14 -2.27 31.05
N VAL A 702 12.32 -2.43 32.10
CA VAL A 702 12.78 -2.58 33.49
C VAL A 702 11.86 -3.56 34.22
N HIS A 703 12.44 -4.65 34.75
CA HIS A 703 11.74 -5.82 35.31
C HIS A 703 10.86 -5.55 36.54
N ARG A 704 11.22 -4.57 37.38
CA ARG A 704 10.46 -4.08 38.56
C ARG A 704 10.12 -5.10 39.69
N ASP A 705 10.18 -6.41 39.47
CA ASP A 705 9.82 -7.47 40.44
C ASP A 705 10.91 -8.56 40.59
N LEU A 706 12.18 -8.17 40.38
CA LEU A 706 13.34 -9.07 40.48
C LEU A 706 13.50 -9.63 41.90
N LYS A 707 13.32 -10.95 42.06
CA LYS A 707 13.40 -11.67 43.34
C LYS A 707 13.83 -13.14 43.15
N PRO A 708 14.29 -13.84 44.20
CA PRO A 708 14.75 -15.24 44.09
C PRO A 708 13.70 -16.26 43.60
N ALA A 709 12.40 -15.95 43.64
CA ALA A 709 11.37 -16.80 43.03
C ALA A 709 11.38 -16.73 41.49
N ASN A 710 11.76 -15.58 40.93
CA ASN A 710 11.78 -15.31 39.48
C ASN A 710 13.12 -15.67 38.82
N VAL A 711 14.10 -16.13 39.60
CA VAL A 711 15.37 -16.68 39.09
C VAL A 711 15.29 -18.20 39.16
N PHE A 712 15.14 -18.84 38.01
CA PHE A 712 15.00 -20.28 37.88
C PHE A 712 16.36 -20.93 37.60
N LEU A 713 16.73 -21.93 38.39
CA LEU A 713 17.97 -22.70 38.24
C LEU A 713 17.72 -23.91 37.36
N VAL A 714 18.43 -24.02 36.24
CA VAL A 714 18.37 -25.16 35.33
C VAL A 714 19.53 -26.13 35.57
N PRO A 715 19.39 -27.42 35.21
CA PRO A 715 20.47 -28.40 35.22
C PRO A 715 21.73 -27.94 34.45
N ASP A 716 22.91 -28.27 35.00
CA ASP A 716 24.22 -27.85 34.49
C ASP A 716 24.56 -28.48 33.12
N ASP A 717 23.88 -29.55 32.70
CA ASP A 717 24.03 -30.25 31.41
C ASP A 717 23.29 -29.57 30.24
N LEU A 718 22.33 -28.67 30.51
CA LEU A 718 21.64 -27.88 29.48
C LEU A 718 22.48 -26.71 28.92
N GLN A 719 23.74 -26.57 29.34
CA GLN A 719 24.74 -25.59 28.85
C GLN A 719 24.31 -24.10 28.90
N VAL A 720 23.25 -23.75 29.64
CA VAL A 720 22.82 -22.36 29.83
C VAL A 720 23.88 -21.59 30.64
N PRO A 721 24.36 -20.42 30.18
CA PRO A 721 25.37 -19.63 30.90
C PRO A 721 24.98 -19.36 32.36
N GLY A 722 25.85 -19.65 33.31
CA GLY A 722 25.56 -19.48 34.75
C GLY A 722 24.46 -20.40 35.33
N GLY A 723 23.81 -21.25 34.51
CA GLY A 723 22.78 -22.20 34.95
C GLY A 723 21.43 -21.58 35.31
N VAL A 724 21.07 -20.42 34.74
CA VAL A 724 19.86 -19.68 35.15
C VAL A 724 18.98 -19.15 34.01
N LYS A 725 17.67 -19.05 34.29
CA LYS A 725 16.64 -18.40 33.47
C LYS A 725 15.87 -17.41 34.34
N LEU A 726 15.61 -16.21 33.82
CA LEU A 726 14.85 -15.14 34.49
C LEU A 726 13.38 -15.17 34.00
N LEU A 727 12.43 -14.96 34.91
CA LEU A 727 10.97 -15.10 34.73
C LEU A 727 10.20 -13.82 35.11
N ASP A 728 8.95 -13.70 34.65
CA ASP A 728 7.91 -12.74 35.11
C ASP A 728 8.38 -11.26 35.13
N PHE A 729 8.34 -10.59 33.97
CA PHE A 729 9.02 -9.31 33.66
C PHE A 729 8.21 -8.02 33.75
#